data_AF-A0AA96X770-F1
#
_entry.id   AF-A0AA96X770-F1
#
_cell.length_a   1.000
_cell.length_b   1.000
_cell.length_c   1.000
_cell.angle_alpha   90.00
_cell.angle_beta   90.00
_cell.angle_gamma   90.00
#
_symmetry.space_group_name_H-M   'P 1'
#
loop_
_entity.id
_entity.type
_entity.pdbx_description
1 polymer ?
#
loop_
_entity_poly.entity_id
_entity_poly.type
_entity_poly.pdbx_seq_one_letter_code
_entity_poly.pdbx_strand_id
1 'polypeptide(L)'
;MEESGACDTSGGDDSNSGDGDNTDSDDDTDTGNNGDTDSGNNDDTDSGSGGGTGGSDDSDTYISGQNYRKGEEVCYDGDLFVAQWWANGDDHPTDALTAENTWGSPWLLKEADGCSSDGGSDDDTGTGGNDGGSDNDNNDNSDDGNDNSDSTPITISASVSQTQITGGGTVTLDASSSGGDGNLSYSWAQLSPASPEADIASATSASTTVTLPSSTFDVSYVFSLIVSDGDTTEEAQITVQNLAVDDTDEDDDDDNTDGSESSVTANISASSINVGCSGTVNLDGSGSTGGSDISYIWSQTSGPVVKMTNYTGSATSVTLSEVYSDVTYTFQLTASDSTQASDVDEVSISQDGCAAADGYVMGISELEAAEESITSSDSLLQEVKDTVETRDNAVVEAVQPGRSANPENVLRVESILSEEDWDYLFALRAEEYTYTNFLRAVAKFPAFCGDYTDGRDAEAICRKSMAVMFAHYAQETGAHATGWEVPEWRQGLYWLREIGWTEDTSGGYGACDASSSWAAEAWPCAINSDGGYKSYFGRGAKQLSWNYNYGPFSQAMYGDIYTLLEAPELVADTWLNLASSIFFFVYPQPPKPSILHVIDGTWEPNSVDLANNLTSGFGVTTNIINGAIECSSGTEDYRSQYRIEYYQSTAEYFGVEIPADEELGCANMGQFQTGGAASLDIYWDKDWGWSADTPNNESYACQLVNYQTAYSALNEGDYAKCVEGNFDMTIDYQD
;
A
#
# COMPACT_ATOMS: atom_id res chain seq x y z
N MET A 1 -0.38 26.20 3.51
CA MET A 1 -1.86 26.14 3.47
C MET A 1 -2.27 25.34 4.68
N GLU A 2 -2.91 25.99 5.66
CA GLU A 2 -3.13 25.41 7.00
C GLU A 2 -4.47 24.66 7.02
N GLU A 3 -4.46 23.36 6.72
CA GLU A 3 -5.51 22.46 7.22
C GLU A 3 -5.25 22.24 8.71
N SER A 4 -5.85 23.08 9.55
CA SER A 4 -6.02 22.77 10.97
C SER A 4 -7.07 21.67 11.09
N GLY A 5 -6.62 20.42 11.01
CA GLY A 5 -7.36 19.31 11.62
C GLY A 5 -7.51 19.65 13.10
N ALA A 6 -8.75 19.88 13.53
CA ALA A 6 -9.06 20.24 14.90
C ALA A 6 -8.87 19.02 15.81
N CYS A 7 -7.63 18.75 16.21
CA CYS A 7 -7.35 18.00 17.44
C CYS A 7 -7.56 18.96 18.63
N ASP A 8 -8.81 19.35 18.87
CA ASP A 8 -9.15 20.11 20.08
C ASP A 8 -9.43 19.12 21.22
N THR A 9 -8.56 19.15 22.23
CA THR A 9 -8.66 18.33 23.45
C THR A 9 -9.88 18.80 24.26
N SER A 10 -10.99 18.08 24.18
CA SER A 10 -12.10 18.27 25.12
C SER A 10 -12.26 17.02 26.00
N GLY A 11 -11.75 17.13 27.23
CA GLY A 11 -11.94 16.14 28.28
C GLY A 11 -11.49 16.68 29.63
N GLY A 12 -12.45 16.96 30.52
CA GLY A 12 -12.19 17.13 31.95
C GLY A 12 -12.82 18.37 32.58
N ASP A 13 -14.13 18.33 32.80
CA ASP A 13 -14.79 19.11 33.86
C ASP A 13 -14.09 18.78 35.20
N ASP A 14 -13.39 19.77 35.78
CA ASP A 14 -13.06 19.73 37.19
C ASP A 14 -13.43 21.06 37.86
N SER A 15 -14.44 20.95 38.71
CA SER A 15 -14.98 22.00 39.54
C SER A 15 -13.90 22.64 40.41
N ASN A 16 -13.71 23.96 40.31
CA ASN A 16 -13.35 24.73 41.48
C ASN A 16 -13.85 26.18 41.42
N SER A 17 -14.73 26.50 42.36
CA SER A 17 -15.11 27.85 42.76
C SER A 17 -13.92 28.59 43.37
N GLY A 18 -13.66 29.83 42.96
CA GLY A 18 -12.70 30.68 43.66
C GLY A 18 -12.58 32.07 43.06
N ASP A 19 -13.07 33.05 43.82
CA ASP A 19 -12.99 34.50 43.65
C ASP A 19 -11.69 35.06 43.05
N GLY A 20 -11.81 36.22 42.38
CA GLY A 20 -10.92 37.34 42.66
C GLY A 20 -10.33 38.09 41.46
N ASP A 21 -11.03 39.17 41.08
CA ASP A 21 -10.46 40.51 40.95
C ASP A 21 -9.18 40.75 40.11
N ASN A 22 -9.41 41.53 39.03
CA ASN A 22 -8.88 42.89 38.87
C ASN A 22 -7.64 43.09 37.96
N THR A 23 -7.89 43.87 36.89
CA THR A 23 -7.04 44.94 36.31
C THR A 23 -5.69 44.56 35.71
N ASP A 24 -5.13 45.22 34.71
CA ASP A 24 -5.48 46.26 33.74
C ASP A 24 -4.13 46.54 33.04
N SER A 25 -4.18 47.18 31.88
CA SER A 25 -3.12 48.03 31.32
C SER A 25 -1.78 47.42 30.85
N ASP A 26 -1.69 47.40 29.52
CA ASP A 26 -0.83 48.29 28.70
C ASP A 26 0.68 48.06 28.52
N ASP A 27 1.01 48.26 27.24
CA ASP A 27 2.17 48.95 26.66
C ASP A 27 3.49 48.19 26.44
N ASP A 28 3.61 47.67 25.21
CA ASP A 28 4.27 48.34 24.06
C ASP A 28 5.76 48.75 24.16
N THR A 29 6.43 48.62 23.01
CA THR A 29 7.74 49.17 22.59
C THR A 29 9.03 48.53 23.16
N ASP A 30 10.17 48.44 22.47
CA ASP A 30 10.61 48.65 21.09
C ASP A 30 12.14 48.35 21.08
N THR A 31 12.66 47.90 19.94
CA THR A 31 14.07 47.99 19.45
C THR A 31 15.29 47.65 20.34
N GLY A 32 16.16 46.82 19.77
CA GLY A 32 17.41 47.37 19.22
C GLY A 32 18.77 46.91 19.80
N ASN A 33 19.51 46.24 18.92
CA ASN A 33 20.90 46.56 18.53
C ASN A 33 22.09 45.99 19.35
N ASN A 34 22.74 44.98 18.75
CA ASN A 34 24.13 44.94 18.25
C ASN A 34 25.33 45.27 19.19
N GLY A 35 26.35 44.41 19.19
CA GLY A 35 27.70 44.77 19.66
C GLY A 35 28.63 43.64 20.11
N ASP A 36 29.22 42.93 19.15
CA ASP A 36 30.67 42.72 18.89
C ASP A 36 31.73 42.50 20.01
N THR A 37 32.79 41.78 19.60
CA THR A 37 34.18 41.63 20.13
C THR A 37 34.44 40.58 21.23
N ASP A 38 35.51 39.76 21.22
CA ASP A 38 36.66 39.53 20.33
C ASP A 38 37.51 38.36 20.91
N SER A 39 38.29 37.72 20.03
CA SER A 39 39.66 37.18 20.22
C SER A 39 39.94 35.78 20.80
N GLY A 40 40.73 35.01 20.01
CA GLY A 40 41.85 34.20 20.51
C GLY A 40 41.87 32.74 20.02
N ASN A 41 42.14 32.47 18.74
CA ASN A 41 43.46 32.12 18.19
C ASN A 41 44.05 30.79 18.70
N ASN A 42 44.13 29.79 17.83
CA ASN A 42 45.41 29.15 17.51
C ASN A 42 45.35 28.39 16.19
N ASP A 43 46.29 28.78 15.33
CA ASP A 43 46.72 28.14 14.10
C ASP A 43 47.12 26.67 14.31
N ASP A 44 46.83 25.82 13.33
CA ASP A 44 47.92 25.17 12.61
C ASP A 44 47.51 24.81 11.18
N THR A 45 48.42 25.15 10.28
CA THR A 45 48.38 25.07 8.83
C THR A 45 48.81 23.69 8.35
N ASP A 46 48.15 23.12 7.32
CA ASP A 46 48.87 22.79 6.09
C ASP A 46 47.93 22.65 4.87
N SER A 47 48.46 23.17 3.77
CA SER A 47 48.08 23.12 2.36
C SER A 47 47.77 21.72 1.80
N GLY A 48 47.04 21.54 0.71
CA GLY A 48 46.43 22.49 -0.22
C GLY A 48 45.95 21.78 -1.50
N SER A 49 44.92 22.38 -2.11
CA SER A 49 44.69 22.55 -3.55
C SER A 49 44.41 21.35 -4.49
N GLY A 50 43.27 21.44 -5.18
CA GLY A 50 43.14 21.04 -6.59
C GLY A 50 41.76 20.49 -6.97
N GLY A 51 40.91 21.32 -7.59
CA GLY A 51 39.67 20.88 -8.23
C GLY A 51 39.87 20.41 -9.69
N GLY A 52 38.81 19.81 -10.24
CA GLY A 52 38.59 19.48 -11.66
C GLY A 52 37.89 18.12 -11.82
N THR A 53 36.56 18.05 -11.97
CA THR A 53 35.77 17.98 -13.23
C THR A 53 36.09 16.81 -14.17
N GLY A 54 35.14 15.88 -14.32
CA GLY A 54 34.80 15.17 -15.57
C GLY A 54 35.33 13.73 -15.75
N GLY A 55 34.53 12.73 -15.34
CA GLY A 55 34.12 11.61 -16.19
C GLY A 55 35.01 10.39 -16.51
N SER A 56 34.63 9.21 -15.98
CA SER A 56 34.48 7.88 -16.66
C SER A 56 33.50 6.94 -15.95
N ASP A 57 32.40 6.58 -16.66
CA ASP A 57 31.60 5.36 -16.56
C ASP A 57 32.54 4.13 -16.39
N ASP A 58 32.95 3.87 -15.15
CA ASP A 58 33.48 2.57 -14.73
C ASP A 58 32.46 2.04 -13.73
N SER A 59 31.61 1.13 -14.19
CA SER A 59 30.74 0.35 -13.31
C SER A 59 31.59 -0.51 -12.39
N ASP A 60 31.37 -0.39 -11.08
CA ASP A 60 32.17 -1.10 -10.09
C ASP A 60 31.77 -2.59 -10.04
N THR A 61 32.71 -3.48 -9.72
CA THR A 61 32.36 -4.90 -9.51
C THR A 61 31.41 -5.01 -8.33
N TYR A 62 30.28 -5.72 -8.47
CA TYR A 62 29.34 -5.95 -7.38
C TYR A 62 30.04 -6.58 -6.18
N ILE A 63 29.93 -5.91 -5.04
CA ILE A 63 30.39 -6.36 -3.74
C ILE A 63 29.18 -6.88 -2.97
N SER A 64 29.17 -8.18 -2.70
CA SER A 64 28.16 -8.84 -1.85
C SER A 64 28.18 -8.23 -0.44
N GLY A 65 27.00 -7.90 0.10
CA GLY A 65 26.82 -7.27 1.41
C GLY A 65 26.84 -5.73 1.39
N GLN A 66 27.05 -5.09 0.24
CA GLN A 66 27.02 -3.63 0.09
C GLN A 66 25.66 -3.15 -0.42
N ASN A 67 25.16 -2.02 0.10
CA ASN A 67 23.93 -1.39 -0.40
C ASN A 67 24.23 -0.46 -1.58
N TYR A 68 23.30 -0.38 -2.53
CA TYR A 68 23.40 0.45 -3.73
C TYR A 68 22.16 1.31 -3.93
N ARG A 69 22.37 2.57 -4.32
CA ARG A 69 21.32 3.59 -4.52
C ARG A 69 20.79 3.57 -5.94
N LYS A 70 19.62 4.19 -6.13
CA LYS A 70 18.96 4.27 -7.44
C LYS A 70 19.88 4.89 -8.48
N GLY A 71 20.09 4.16 -9.57
CA GLY A 71 20.94 4.56 -10.69
C GLY A 71 22.40 4.14 -10.57
N GLU A 72 22.82 3.51 -9.46
CA GLU A 72 24.18 2.97 -9.33
C GLU A 72 24.32 1.69 -10.16
N GLU A 73 25.46 1.57 -10.86
CA GLU A 73 25.74 0.49 -11.81
C GLU A 73 26.84 -0.42 -11.33
N VAL A 74 26.61 -1.73 -11.41
CA VAL A 74 27.55 -2.75 -10.95
C VAL A 74 27.76 -3.85 -11.97
N CYS A 75 28.96 -4.39 -11.97
CA CYS A 75 29.38 -5.52 -12.78
C CYS A 75 29.33 -6.83 -12.00
N TYR A 76 28.57 -7.80 -12.50
CA TYR A 76 28.46 -9.12 -11.90
C TYR A 76 28.40 -10.22 -12.97
N ASP A 77 29.26 -11.24 -12.84
CA ASP A 77 29.40 -12.37 -13.79
C ASP A 77 29.58 -11.97 -15.28
N GLY A 78 30.13 -10.78 -15.54
CA GLY A 78 30.35 -10.26 -16.89
C GLY A 78 29.24 -9.33 -17.40
N ASP A 79 28.10 -9.28 -16.71
CA ASP A 79 26.93 -8.45 -17.05
C ASP A 79 26.89 -7.16 -16.21
N LEU A 80 26.35 -6.09 -16.81
CA LEU A 80 26.16 -4.77 -16.19
C LEU A 80 24.72 -4.62 -15.69
N PHE A 81 24.57 -4.35 -14.40
CA PHE A 81 23.30 -4.15 -13.72
C PHE A 81 23.18 -2.73 -13.19
N VAL A 82 21.96 -2.20 -13.12
CA VAL A 82 21.66 -0.89 -12.50
C VAL A 82 20.63 -1.07 -11.40
N ALA A 83 20.83 -0.42 -10.26
CA ALA A 83 19.86 -0.40 -9.17
C ALA A 83 18.66 0.48 -9.56
N GLN A 84 17.46 -0.11 -9.59
CA GLN A 84 16.22 0.58 -9.98
C GLN A 84 15.66 1.47 -8.86
N TRP A 85 15.96 1.12 -7.61
CA TRP A 85 15.71 1.88 -6.39
C TRP A 85 16.87 1.65 -5.40
N TRP A 86 16.60 1.25 -4.17
CA TRP A 86 17.60 0.84 -3.19
C TRP A 86 17.78 -0.69 -3.23
N ALA A 87 19.01 -1.16 -3.50
CA ALA A 87 19.37 -2.58 -3.42
C ALA A 87 20.16 -2.84 -2.14
N ASN A 88 19.67 -3.72 -1.26
CA ASN A 88 20.35 -4.05 -0.02
C ASN A 88 21.53 -5.00 -0.26
N GLY A 89 22.40 -5.15 0.74
CA GLY A 89 23.58 -6.01 0.68
C GLY A 89 23.31 -7.48 0.37
N ASP A 90 22.11 -7.97 0.70
CA ASP A 90 21.67 -9.34 0.45
C ASP A 90 20.92 -9.50 -0.89
N ASP A 91 20.55 -8.38 -1.54
CA ASP A 91 19.89 -8.39 -2.84
C ASP A 91 20.93 -8.55 -3.95
N HIS A 92 20.81 -9.63 -4.73
CA HIS A 92 21.86 -10.04 -5.64
C HIS A 92 21.52 -9.68 -7.10
N PRO A 93 22.46 -9.17 -7.91
CA PRO A 93 22.17 -8.74 -9.29
C PRO A 93 21.56 -9.82 -10.18
N THR A 94 21.89 -11.10 -9.94
CA THR A 94 21.29 -12.22 -10.69
C THR A 94 19.82 -12.44 -10.40
N ASP A 95 19.29 -11.89 -9.31
CA ASP A 95 17.87 -11.99 -8.97
C ASP A 95 17.02 -11.30 -10.06
N ALA A 96 17.59 -10.28 -10.74
CA ALA A 96 17.00 -9.64 -11.91
C ALA A 96 16.84 -10.58 -13.13
N LEU A 97 17.59 -11.68 -13.19
CA LEU A 97 17.57 -12.64 -14.30
C LEU A 97 16.54 -13.76 -14.07
N THR A 98 16.16 -13.99 -12.81
CA THR A 98 15.19 -15.00 -12.41
C THR A 98 13.84 -14.41 -11.98
N ALA A 99 13.77 -13.09 -11.79
CA ALA A 99 12.53 -12.39 -11.51
C ALA A 99 11.53 -12.54 -12.66
N GLU A 100 10.28 -12.89 -12.34
CA GLU A 100 9.20 -13.05 -13.33
C GLU A 100 8.77 -11.72 -13.98
N ASN A 101 9.13 -10.59 -13.35
CA ASN A 101 8.92 -9.24 -13.87
C ASN A 101 9.94 -8.24 -13.28
N THR A 102 9.97 -7.01 -13.80
CA THR A 102 10.99 -5.98 -13.47
C THR A 102 10.96 -5.48 -12.03
N TRP A 103 9.94 -5.82 -11.24
CA TRP A 103 9.85 -5.44 -9.83
C TRP A 103 10.31 -6.54 -8.87
N GLY A 104 10.47 -7.78 -9.37
CA GLY A 104 10.95 -8.92 -8.59
C GLY A 104 12.44 -8.88 -8.25
N SER A 105 13.14 -7.80 -8.57
CA SER A 105 14.51 -7.52 -8.12
C SER A 105 14.75 -6.02 -8.06
N PRO A 106 15.47 -5.51 -7.03
CA PRO A 106 15.95 -4.13 -7.00
C PRO A 106 17.00 -3.84 -8.08
N TRP A 107 17.54 -4.89 -8.70
CA TRP A 107 18.47 -4.83 -9.81
C TRP A 107 17.77 -4.96 -11.16
N LEU A 108 18.29 -4.26 -12.17
CA LEU A 108 17.90 -4.41 -13.57
C LEU A 108 19.13 -4.74 -14.40
N LEU A 109 19.04 -5.76 -15.24
CA LEU A 109 20.07 -6.01 -16.25
C LEU A 109 20.07 -4.84 -17.26
N LYS A 110 21.12 -4.04 -17.22
CA LYS A 110 21.30 -2.90 -18.12
C LYS A 110 21.93 -3.35 -19.44
N GLU A 111 23.03 -4.12 -19.38
CA GLU A 111 23.70 -4.69 -20.56
C GLU A 111 24.34 -6.06 -20.26
N ALA A 112 24.03 -7.07 -21.08
CA ALA A 112 24.70 -8.38 -21.01
C ALA A 112 26.12 -8.33 -21.61
N ASP A 113 27.07 -9.04 -21.00
CA ASP A 113 28.52 -8.99 -21.27
C ASP A 113 29.15 -7.59 -21.15
N GLY A 114 28.47 -6.65 -20.48
CA GLY A 114 28.85 -5.24 -20.36
C GLY A 114 30.13 -4.97 -19.56
N CYS A 115 30.67 -5.99 -18.86
CA CYS A 115 31.73 -5.84 -17.86
C CYS A 115 33.09 -6.45 -18.23
N SER A 116 33.33 -6.73 -19.52
CA SER A 116 34.57 -7.40 -19.95
C SER A 116 35.82 -6.55 -19.78
N SER A 117 36.68 -6.96 -18.84
CA SER A 117 38.10 -6.59 -18.76
C SER A 117 38.98 -7.69 -19.38
N ASP A 118 39.08 -7.72 -20.71
CA ASP A 118 40.22 -8.38 -21.37
C ASP A 118 40.94 -7.39 -22.29
N GLY A 119 42.03 -6.84 -21.76
CA GLY A 119 43.03 -6.12 -22.51
C GLY A 119 43.75 -7.07 -23.46
N GLY A 120 43.34 -7.06 -24.72
CA GLY A 120 44.01 -7.77 -25.82
C GLY A 120 44.04 -6.91 -27.08
N SER A 121 44.91 -5.90 -27.07
CA SER A 121 45.44 -5.13 -28.22
C SER A 121 44.70 -5.29 -29.56
N ASP A 122 43.95 -4.27 -29.95
CA ASP A 122 44.04 -3.77 -31.32
C ASP A 122 43.92 -2.25 -31.33
N ASP A 123 44.77 -1.68 -32.18
CA ASP A 123 45.18 -0.29 -32.24
C ASP A 123 44.03 0.74 -32.29
N ASP A 124 44.26 1.83 -31.55
CA ASP A 124 44.18 3.21 -32.02
C ASP A 124 43.59 3.39 -33.44
N THR A 125 42.35 3.87 -33.54
CA THR A 125 42.12 5.28 -33.92
C THR A 125 40.64 5.66 -33.85
N GLY A 126 40.33 6.55 -32.91
CA GLY A 126 39.46 7.69 -33.23
C GLY A 126 38.17 7.86 -32.43
N THR A 127 38.18 8.91 -31.60
CA THR A 127 37.05 9.81 -31.22
C THR A 127 35.95 9.16 -30.38
N GLY A 128 35.84 9.38 -29.05
CA GLY A 128 35.74 10.65 -28.30
C GLY A 128 34.26 10.91 -27.99
N GLY A 129 33.78 11.23 -26.79
CA GLY A 129 34.36 11.43 -25.47
C GLY A 129 33.21 11.53 -24.45
N ASN A 130 33.61 11.39 -23.20
CA ASN A 130 32.90 11.35 -21.92
C ASN A 130 32.48 12.76 -21.42
N ASP A 131 31.61 13.02 -20.42
CA ASP A 131 30.86 12.25 -19.40
C ASP A 131 29.92 13.20 -18.62
N GLY A 132 29.05 12.68 -17.75
CA GLY A 132 28.49 13.37 -16.59
C GLY A 132 29.22 13.04 -15.28
N GLY A 133 28.70 13.56 -14.16
CA GLY A 133 28.90 12.98 -12.82
C GLY A 133 30.07 13.46 -11.98
N SER A 134 29.92 13.41 -10.66
CA SER A 134 30.70 14.10 -9.63
C SER A 134 30.91 13.20 -8.41
N ASP A 135 31.96 13.51 -7.65
CA ASP A 135 32.23 13.24 -6.21
C ASP A 135 32.22 11.79 -5.70
N ASN A 136 33.15 11.45 -4.78
CA ASN A 136 32.82 11.35 -3.35
C ASN A 136 34.01 11.06 -2.40
N ASP A 137 33.71 11.25 -1.11
CA ASP A 137 34.20 10.52 0.09
C ASP A 137 35.50 10.99 0.81
N ASN A 138 35.60 10.96 2.15
CA ASN A 138 35.02 9.96 3.07
C ASN A 138 35.08 10.35 4.58
N ASN A 139 34.36 9.54 5.37
CA ASN A 139 34.65 9.06 6.76
C ASN A 139 34.23 9.94 7.98
N ASP A 140 33.82 9.43 9.15
CA ASP A 140 33.75 8.06 9.71
C ASP A 140 32.94 8.06 11.05
N ASN A 141 32.34 6.91 11.35
CA ASN A 141 32.31 6.17 12.62
C ASN A 141 31.25 6.33 13.75
N SER A 142 30.63 5.17 14.00
CA SER A 142 30.43 4.44 15.28
C SER A 142 29.17 4.65 16.15
N ASP A 143 28.25 3.68 16.03
CA ASP A 143 27.97 2.59 16.99
C ASP A 143 26.74 2.67 17.93
N ASP A 144 25.90 1.63 17.78
CA ASP A 144 24.96 0.95 18.70
C ASP A 144 23.67 1.61 19.27
N GLY A 145 22.50 1.00 18.94
CA GLY A 145 21.31 0.98 19.83
C GLY A 145 19.90 0.76 19.21
N ASN A 146 19.46 -0.51 19.15
CA ASN A 146 18.15 -1.18 18.88
C ASN A 146 16.79 -0.64 19.46
N ASP A 147 15.69 -0.71 18.67
CA ASP A 147 14.28 -1.22 18.93
C ASP A 147 13.31 -0.72 17.80
N ASN A 148 12.65 -1.50 16.92
CA ASN A 148 11.65 -2.60 16.93
C ASN A 148 10.17 -2.20 17.14
N SER A 149 9.33 -2.35 16.09
CA SER A 149 7.87 -2.57 16.18
C SER A 149 7.40 -3.41 14.98
N ASP A 150 6.85 -4.60 15.28
CA ASP A 150 6.58 -5.74 14.38
C ASP A 150 5.43 -5.51 13.38
N SER A 151 5.63 -5.96 12.13
CA SER A 151 4.58 -6.25 11.13
C SER A 151 3.77 -7.48 11.56
N THR A 152 2.43 -7.48 11.43
CA THR A 152 1.66 -8.70 11.72
C THR A 152 1.93 -9.73 10.61
N PRO A 153 2.42 -10.93 10.95
CA PRO A 153 2.75 -11.93 9.93
C PRO A 153 1.49 -12.39 9.18
N ILE A 154 1.57 -12.57 7.86
CA ILE A 154 0.50 -13.20 7.08
C ILE A 154 0.19 -14.59 7.64
N THR A 155 -1.00 -14.77 8.21
CA THR A 155 -1.58 -16.08 8.52
C THR A 155 -2.22 -16.65 7.26
N ILE A 156 -1.45 -17.36 6.46
CA ILE A 156 -1.96 -17.99 5.24
C ILE A 156 -2.89 -19.18 5.56
N SER A 157 -3.93 -19.36 4.76
CA SER A 157 -4.88 -20.47 4.84
C SER A 157 -5.14 -21.00 3.44
N ALA A 158 -5.01 -22.31 3.23
CA ALA A 158 -5.13 -22.91 1.91
C ALA A 158 -5.82 -24.27 2.03
N SER A 159 -6.89 -24.48 1.25
CA SER A 159 -7.71 -25.70 1.32
C SER A 159 -8.18 -26.17 -0.06
N VAL A 160 -8.57 -27.45 -0.15
CA VAL A 160 -9.07 -28.04 -1.40
C VAL A 160 -10.35 -28.83 -1.19
N SER A 161 -11.29 -28.73 -2.15
CA SER A 161 -12.59 -29.41 -2.05
C SER A 161 -12.50 -30.95 -2.06
N GLN A 162 -11.49 -31.51 -2.73
CA GLN A 162 -11.16 -32.94 -2.74
C GLN A 162 -9.66 -33.14 -2.93
N THR A 163 -9.02 -33.92 -2.06
CA THR A 163 -7.58 -34.23 -2.14
C THR A 163 -7.27 -35.36 -3.13
N GLN A 164 -8.29 -36.06 -3.62
CA GLN A 164 -8.16 -37.19 -4.55
C GLN A 164 -9.34 -37.27 -5.52
N ILE A 165 -9.05 -37.43 -6.82
CA ILE A 165 -10.02 -37.69 -7.89
C ILE A 165 -9.53 -38.84 -8.79
N THR A 166 -10.39 -39.38 -9.66
CA THR A 166 -10.03 -40.50 -10.57
C THR A 166 -10.44 -40.18 -12.00
N GLY A 167 -9.49 -40.29 -12.94
CA GLY A 167 -9.74 -40.15 -14.38
C GLY A 167 -9.89 -38.71 -14.88
N GLY A 168 -9.38 -37.72 -14.14
CA GLY A 168 -9.58 -36.30 -14.39
C GLY A 168 -10.90 -35.76 -13.82
N GLY A 169 -11.00 -34.44 -13.69
CA GLY A 169 -12.13 -33.78 -13.02
C GLY A 169 -11.81 -32.38 -12.54
N THR A 170 -12.71 -31.79 -11.74
CA THR A 170 -12.55 -30.42 -11.20
C THR A 170 -12.43 -30.43 -9.68
N VAL A 171 -11.51 -29.65 -9.15
CA VAL A 171 -11.37 -29.35 -7.72
C VAL A 171 -11.43 -27.83 -7.50
N THR A 172 -11.70 -27.40 -6.27
CA THR A 172 -11.69 -25.98 -5.88
C THR A 172 -10.57 -25.78 -4.90
N LEU A 173 -9.65 -24.85 -5.21
CA LEU A 173 -8.62 -24.38 -4.30
C LEU A 173 -9.15 -23.12 -3.62
N ASP A 174 -9.03 -23.03 -2.31
CA ASP A 174 -9.61 -21.94 -1.53
C ASP A 174 -8.67 -21.46 -0.45
N ALA A 175 -8.33 -20.18 -0.51
CA ALA A 175 -7.49 -19.44 0.41
C ALA A 175 -8.20 -18.22 1.01
N SER A 176 -9.53 -18.12 0.87
CA SER A 176 -10.31 -16.97 1.35
C SER A 176 -10.30 -16.78 2.86
N SER A 177 -9.68 -17.69 3.61
CA SER A 177 -9.50 -17.60 5.06
C SER A 177 -8.07 -17.23 5.46
N SER A 178 -7.24 -16.77 4.50
CA SER A 178 -5.92 -16.21 4.83
C SER A 178 -6.10 -14.84 5.46
N GLY A 179 -5.28 -14.49 6.45
CA GLY A 179 -5.22 -13.19 7.11
C GLY A 179 -3.80 -12.60 7.05
N GLY A 180 -3.66 -11.30 7.26
CA GLY A 180 -2.39 -10.56 7.19
C GLY A 180 -2.65 -9.05 7.17
N ASP A 181 -1.62 -8.23 7.11
CA ASP A 181 -1.79 -6.78 7.09
C ASP A 181 -2.26 -6.28 5.71
N GLY A 182 -3.56 -6.03 5.54
CA GLY A 182 -4.09 -5.40 4.33
C GLY A 182 -4.65 -6.37 3.30
N ASN A 183 -4.86 -5.88 2.07
CA ASN A 183 -5.55 -6.63 1.02
C ASN A 183 -4.66 -7.75 0.50
N LEU A 184 -5.02 -8.97 0.88
CA LEU A 184 -4.31 -10.15 0.43
C LEU A 184 -4.47 -10.34 -1.07
N SER A 185 -3.34 -10.31 -1.77
CA SER A 185 -3.22 -10.73 -3.15
C SER A 185 -2.84 -12.21 -3.20
N TYR A 186 -3.50 -12.95 -4.08
CA TYR A 186 -3.34 -14.39 -4.20
C TYR A 186 -2.68 -14.69 -5.54
N SER A 187 -1.77 -15.66 -5.58
CA SER A 187 -1.18 -16.17 -6.81
C SER A 187 -1.11 -17.68 -6.76
N TRP A 188 -1.94 -18.33 -7.57
CA TRP A 188 -2.01 -19.77 -7.75
C TRP A 188 -1.23 -20.19 -8.98
N ALA A 189 -0.28 -21.09 -8.81
CA ALA A 189 0.50 -21.65 -9.91
C ALA A 189 0.65 -23.16 -9.76
N GLN A 190 0.64 -23.90 -10.87
CA GLN A 190 1.02 -25.32 -10.83
C GLN A 190 2.54 -25.43 -10.76
N LEU A 191 3.05 -26.07 -9.70
CA LEU A 191 4.48 -26.37 -9.52
C LEU A 191 4.86 -27.74 -10.10
N SER A 192 3.95 -28.71 -10.01
CA SER A 192 4.19 -30.08 -10.47
C SER A 192 2.88 -30.79 -10.85
N PRO A 193 2.91 -31.73 -11.81
CA PRO A 193 4.03 -32.01 -12.71
C PRO A 193 4.18 -30.90 -13.76
N ALA A 194 5.32 -30.79 -14.46
CA ALA A 194 5.43 -29.84 -15.59
C ALA A 194 4.51 -30.23 -16.78
N SER A 195 4.09 -31.49 -16.83
CA SER A 195 3.07 -32.02 -17.74
C SER A 195 2.51 -33.32 -17.15
N PRO A 196 1.21 -33.60 -17.24
CA PRO A 196 0.16 -32.77 -17.82
C PRO A 196 -0.18 -31.51 -16.98
N GLU A 197 -0.58 -30.43 -17.65
CA GLU A 197 -0.93 -29.14 -17.04
C GLU A 197 -2.42 -29.09 -16.66
N ALA A 198 -2.73 -28.56 -15.48
CA ALA A 198 -4.08 -28.29 -15.00
C ALA A 198 -4.53 -26.90 -15.46
N ASP A 199 -5.82 -26.76 -15.73
CA ASP A 199 -6.42 -25.48 -16.11
C ASP A 199 -6.94 -24.75 -14.86
N ILE A 200 -6.30 -23.63 -14.49
CA ILE A 200 -6.66 -22.79 -13.33
C ILE A 200 -7.56 -21.65 -13.82
N ALA A 201 -8.83 -21.65 -13.40
CA ALA A 201 -9.82 -20.70 -13.92
C ALA A 201 -9.52 -19.23 -13.61
N SER A 202 -8.98 -18.97 -12.41
CA SER A 202 -8.50 -17.66 -11.99
C SER A 202 -7.30 -17.84 -11.08
N ALA A 203 -6.09 -17.57 -11.58
CA ALA A 203 -4.86 -17.75 -10.81
C ALA A 203 -4.74 -16.73 -9.66
N THR A 204 -5.49 -15.64 -9.66
CA THR A 204 -5.31 -14.55 -8.69
C THR A 204 -6.47 -14.36 -7.72
N SER A 205 -7.42 -15.29 -7.70
CA SER A 205 -8.56 -15.23 -6.80
C SER A 205 -8.30 -16.02 -5.53
N ALA A 206 -8.80 -15.51 -4.40
CA ALA A 206 -8.76 -16.21 -3.12
C ALA A 206 -9.35 -17.63 -3.23
N SER A 207 -10.41 -17.82 -4.02
CA SER A 207 -10.99 -19.13 -4.34
C SER A 207 -11.06 -19.35 -5.85
N THR A 208 -10.56 -20.48 -6.34
CA THR A 208 -10.45 -20.78 -7.78
C THR A 208 -10.76 -22.24 -8.11
N THR A 209 -11.34 -22.48 -9.30
CA THR A 209 -11.60 -23.85 -9.79
C THR A 209 -10.46 -24.31 -10.67
N VAL A 210 -9.99 -25.53 -10.44
CA VAL A 210 -8.92 -26.17 -11.21
C VAL A 210 -9.44 -27.41 -11.90
N THR A 211 -9.19 -27.54 -13.21
CA THR A 211 -9.55 -28.71 -14.01
C THR A 211 -8.33 -29.58 -14.28
N LEU A 212 -8.32 -30.80 -13.75
CA LEU A 212 -7.25 -31.78 -13.94
C LEU A 212 -7.56 -32.67 -15.15
N PRO A 213 -6.64 -32.82 -16.12
CA PRO A 213 -6.84 -33.68 -17.29
C PRO A 213 -6.90 -35.16 -16.91
N SER A 214 -7.64 -35.95 -17.69
CA SER A 214 -7.66 -37.42 -17.57
C SER A 214 -6.28 -38.02 -17.86
N SER A 215 -5.79 -38.88 -16.97
CA SER A 215 -4.50 -39.57 -17.10
C SER A 215 -4.66 -41.09 -17.12
N THR A 216 -3.68 -41.78 -17.71
CA THR A 216 -3.57 -43.26 -17.74
C THR A 216 -2.65 -43.81 -16.64
N PHE A 217 -2.09 -42.93 -15.82
CA PHE A 217 -1.24 -43.21 -14.65
C PHE A 217 -1.61 -42.22 -13.54
N ASP A 218 -1.29 -42.55 -12.29
CA ASP A 218 -1.53 -41.66 -11.15
C ASP A 218 -0.68 -40.40 -11.27
N VAL A 219 -1.29 -39.23 -11.08
CA VAL A 219 -0.61 -37.93 -11.18
C VAL A 219 -0.84 -37.12 -9.91
N SER A 220 0.24 -36.70 -9.26
CA SER A 220 0.20 -35.78 -8.12
C SER A 220 0.39 -34.35 -8.61
N TYR A 221 -0.65 -33.52 -8.50
CA TYR A 221 -0.60 -32.09 -8.80
C TYR A 221 -0.26 -31.31 -7.56
N VAL A 222 0.71 -30.39 -7.66
CA VAL A 222 1.09 -29.48 -6.59
C VAL A 222 0.87 -28.05 -7.08
N PHE A 223 0.08 -27.29 -6.33
CA PHE A 223 -0.21 -25.89 -6.60
C PHE A 223 0.47 -25.02 -5.55
N SER A 224 1.26 -24.04 -5.98
CA SER A 224 1.71 -22.94 -5.14
C SER A 224 0.56 -21.97 -4.93
N LEU A 225 0.47 -21.45 -3.71
CA LEU A 225 -0.23 -20.23 -3.38
C LEU A 225 0.80 -19.26 -2.84
N ILE A 226 0.87 -18.07 -3.40
CA ILE A 226 1.53 -16.93 -2.76
C ILE A 226 0.41 -16.02 -2.28
N VAL A 227 0.41 -15.72 -0.99
CA VAL A 227 -0.41 -14.67 -0.39
C VAL A 227 0.51 -13.52 -0.02
N SER A 228 0.26 -12.36 -0.59
CA SER A 228 1.02 -11.16 -0.30
C SER A 228 0.07 -10.11 0.19
N ASP A 229 0.41 -9.52 1.32
CA ASP A 229 -0.34 -8.43 1.93
C ASP A 229 0.16 -7.06 1.45
N GLY A 230 1.32 -7.05 0.80
CA GLY A 230 1.93 -5.89 0.14
C GLY A 230 3.30 -5.53 0.73
N ASP A 231 3.52 -5.94 1.98
CA ASP A 231 4.75 -5.71 2.74
C ASP A 231 5.56 -7.00 2.90
N THR A 232 4.85 -8.11 3.13
CA THR A 232 5.41 -9.45 3.22
C THR A 232 4.71 -10.40 2.26
N THR A 233 5.37 -11.53 1.99
CA THR A 233 4.78 -12.60 1.18
C THR A 233 4.92 -13.90 1.92
N GLU A 234 3.82 -14.61 2.04
CA GLU A 234 3.78 -15.95 2.58
C GLU A 234 3.29 -16.94 1.52
N GLU A 235 3.83 -18.16 1.59
CA GLU A 235 3.63 -19.15 0.55
C GLU A 235 3.08 -20.44 1.14
N ALA A 236 2.04 -20.98 0.51
CA ALA A 236 1.45 -22.28 0.80
C ALA A 236 1.51 -23.18 -0.43
N GLN A 237 1.30 -24.48 -0.21
CA GLN A 237 1.08 -25.40 -1.31
C GLN A 237 -0.10 -26.32 -1.04
N ILE A 238 -0.84 -26.64 -2.10
CA ILE A 238 -1.91 -27.62 -2.08
C ILE A 238 -1.55 -28.79 -3.00
N THR A 239 -1.76 -30.02 -2.53
CA THR A 239 -1.55 -31.23 -3.32
C THR A 239 -2.87 -31.95 -3.63
N VAL A 240 -3.04 -32.38 -4.88
CA VAL A 240 -4.23 -33.11 -5.36
C VAL A 240 -3.79 -34.35 -6.14
N GLN A 241 -4.26 -35.54 -5.73
CA GLN A 241 -3.99 -36.78 -6.46
C GLN A 241 -5.07 -37.08 -7.51
N ASN A 242 -4.66 -37.29 -8.76
CA ASN A 242 -5.52 -37.74 -9.85
C ASN A 242 -5.15 -39.17 -10.23
N LEU A 243 -5.93 -40.14 -9.75
CA LEU A 243 -5.72 -41.55 -10.01
C LEU A 243 -6.08 -41.94 -11.45
N ALA A 244 -5.35 -42.89 -12.02
CA ALA A 244 -5.66 -43.49 -13.30
C ALA A 244 -7.05 -44.17 -13.29
N VAL A 245 -7.73 -44.14 -14.44
CA VAL A 245 -8.88 -45.03 -14.65
C VAL A 245 -8.33 -46.43 -14.89
N ASP A 246 -8.70 -47.39 -14.03
CA ASP A 246 -8.34 -48.80 -14.19
C ASP A 246 -9.08 -49.37 -15.41
N ASP A 247 -8.44 -49.28 -16.59
CA ASP A 247 -8.92 -49.90 -17.83
C ASP A 247 -8.46 -51.36 -17.90
N THR A 248 -8.76 -52.15 -16.86
CA THR A 248 -8.71 -53.61 -16.94
C THR A 248 -10.11 -54.16 -17.09
N ASP A 249 -10.72 -53.88 -18.24
CA ASP A 249 -11.84 -54.69 -18.74
C ASP A 249 -11.73 -54.87 -20.27
N GLU A 250 -10.56 -55.27 -20.77
CA GLU A 250 -10.47 -56.12 -21.98
C GLU A 250 -9.40 -57.21 -21.82
N ASP A 251 -9.79 -58.40 -22.28
CA ASP A 251 -9.16 -59.70 -22.10
C ASP A 251 -7.69 -59.80 -22.58
N ASP A 252 -6.88 -60.48 -21.74
CA ASP A 252 -5.88 -61.54 -22.07
C ASP A 252 -5.65 -61.74 -23.58
N ASP A 253 -4.48 -61.42 -24.19
CA ASP A 253 -3.32 -62.32 -24.19
C ASP A 253 -2.00 -61.72 -24.76
N ASP A 254 -0.88 -62.06 -24.08
CA ASP A 254 0.54 -62.17 -24.52
C ASP A 254 1.22 -61.07 -25.38
N ASP A 255 2.18 -60.32 -24.82
CA ASP A 255 3.63 -60.54 -25.07
C ASP A 255 4.51 -59.69 -24.13
N ASN A 256 5.60 -60.31 -23.71
CA ASN A 256 6.67 -59.91 -22.84
C ASN A 256 7.46 -58.68 -23.33
N THR A 257 7.46 -57.61 -22.53
CA THR A 257 8.61 -56.70 -22.42
C THR A 257 8.95 -56.47 -20.96
N ASP A 258 10.18 -56.86 -20.61
CA ASP A 258 10.94 -56.51 -19.42
C ASP A 258 10.98 -54.98 -19.23
N GLY A 259 9.92 -54.45 -18.62
CA GLY A 259 9.84 -53.10 -18.08
C GLY A 259 10.00 -53.22 -16.57
N SER A 260 11.22 -53.01 -16.08
CA SER A 260 11.43 -52.66 -14.68
C SER A 260 10.63 -51.37 -14.44
N GLU A 261 9.43 -51.48 -13.87
CA GLU A 261 8.75 -50.31 -13.34
C GLU A 261 9.69 -49.68 -12.30
N SER A 262 10.12 -48.46 -12.58
CA SER A 262 10.93 -47.69 -11.65
C SER A 262 10.02 -47.38 -10.46
N SER A 263 10.21 -48.05 -9.33
CA SER A 263 9.42 -47.80 -8.12
C SER A 263 10.12 -46.74 -7.28
N VAL A 264 9.51 -45.57 -7.14
CA VAL A 264 9.93 -44.54 -6.17
C VAL A 264 9.28 -44.85 -4.83
N THR A 265 9.98 -44.56 -3.72
CA THR A 265 9.45 -44.65 -2.35
C THR A 265 9.84 -43.38 -1.60
N ALA A 266 8.86 -42.59 -1.21
CA ALA A 266 9.05 -41.41 -0.38
C ALA A 266 9.27 -41.85 1.08
N ASN A 267 10.19 -41.20 1.78
CA ASN A 267 10.37 -41.38 3.23
C ASN A 267 10.62 -40.03 3.88
N ILE A 268 9.67 -39.60 4.71
CA ILE A 268 9.73 -38.34 5.46
C ILE A 268 10.12 -38.59 6.93
N SER A 269 10.89 -37.66 7.51
CA SER A 269 11.15 -37.63 8.94
C SER A 269 11.23 -36.20 9.46
N ALA A 270 10.90 -35.99 10.74
CA ALA A 270 10.92 -34.69 11.40
C ALA A 270 11.88 -34.68 12.59
N SER A 271 12.53 -33.53 12.86
CA SER A 271 13.43 -33.35 14.00
C SER A 271 12.71 -33.45 15.36
N SER A 272 11.43 -33.08 15.40
CA SER A 272 10.51 -33.30 16.52
C SER A 272 9.10 -33.47 15.98
N ILE A 273 8.24 -34.21 16.68
CA ILE A 273 6.79 -34.33 16.40
C ILE A 273 5.92 -33.67 17.49
N ASN A 274 6.55 -33.15 18.56
CA ASN A 274 5.91 -32.33 19.57
C ASN A 274 6.76 -31.07 19.79
N VAL A 275 6.15 -29.90 19.67
CA VAL A 275 6.77 -28.58 19.83
C VAL A 275 6.05 -27.86 20.97
N GLY A 276 6.79 -27.03 21.71
CA GLY A 276 6.20 -26.18 22.74
C GLY A 276 5.41 -25.03 22.12
N CYS A 277 5.20 -23.97 22.89
CA CYS A 277 4.47 -22.77 22.49
C CYS A 277 4.91 -22.15 21.16
N SER A 278 6.18 -22.25 20.81
CA SER A 278 6.77 -21.85 19.53
C SER A 278 8.02 -22.69 19.26
N GLY A 279 8.50 -22.71 18.00
CA GLY A 279 9.78 -23.34 17.69
C GLY A 279 9.97 -23.72 16.22
N THR A 280 11.16 -24.25 15.90
CA THR A 280 11.52 -24.65 14.54
C THR A 280 11.56 -26.18 14.40
N VAL A 281 11.02 -26.71 13.31
CA VAL A 281 11.04 -28.15 12.96
C VAL A 281 11.74 -28.34 11.62
N ASN A 282 12.74 -29.23 11.57
CA ASN A 282 13.39 -29.63 10.33
C ASN A 282 12.74 -30.91 9.79
N LEU A 283 12.43 -30.92 8.49
CA LEU A 283 11.88 -32.06 7.76
C LEU A 283 12.94 -32.62 6.79
N ASP A 284 13.14 -33.93 6.80
CA ASP A 284 14.18 -34.62 6.03
C ASP A 284 13.59 -35.75 5.18
N GLY A 285 13.76 -35.63 3.87
CA GLY A 285 13.29 -36.54 2.83
C GLY A 285 14.41 -37.37 2.20
N SER A 286 15.66 -37.21 2.66
CA SER A 286 16.84 -37.87 2.10
C SER A 286 16.84 -39.40 2.23
N GLY A 287 15.92 -39.94 3.04
CA GLY A 287 15.64 -41.38 3.12
C GLY A 287 14.88 -41.96 1.93
N SER A 288 14.36 -41.14 1.02
CA SER A 288 13.59 -41.60 -0.14
C SER A 288 14.46 -42.36 -1.16
N THR A 289 13.90 -43.34 -1.84
CA THR A 289 14.61 -44.23 -2.79
C THR A 289 13.91 -44.27 -4.15
N GLY A 290 14.65 -44.39 -5.26
CA GLY A 290 14.11 -44.30 -6.62
C GLY A 290 15.22 -44.35 -7.70
N GLY A 291 14.89 -43.92 -8.93
CA GLY A 291 15.83 -43.83 -10.07
C GLY A 291 17.07 -42.96 -9.83
N SER A 292 17.91 -42.79 -10.87
CA SER A 292 19.21 -42.10 -10.75
C SER A 292 19.14 -40.62 -10.35
N ASP A 293 17.97 -40.00 -10.53
CA ASP A 293 17.71 -38.59 -10.25
C ASP A 293 16.35 -38.51 -9.54
N ILE A 294 16.37 -38.28 -8.22
CA ILE A 294 15.16 -38.09 -7.40
C ILE A 294 14.95 -36.59 -7.17
N SER A 295 13.76 -36.10 -7.48
CA SER A 295 13.25 -34.79 -7.09
C SER A 295 12.32 -34.90 -5.87
N TYR A 296 12.29 -33.82 -5.08
CA TYR A 296 11.55 -33.73 -3.83
C TYR A 296 10.69 -32.48 -3.86
N ILE A 297 9.44 -32.61 -3.45
CA ILE A 297 8.50 -31.50 -3.28
C ILE A 297 7.84 -31.62 -1.91
N TRP A 298 7.86 -30.55 -1.15
CA TRP A 298 7.30 -30.46 0.19
C TRP A 298 6.00 -29.66 0.17
N SER A 299 4.96 -30.15 0.83
CA SER A 299 3.71 -29.42 1.02
C SER A 299 3.18 -29.57 2.44
N GLN A 300 2.34 -28.64 2.87
CA GLN A 300 1.56 -28.75 4.10
C GLN A 300 0.13 -29.14 3.72
N THR A 301 -0.40 -30.18 4.35
CA THR A 301 -1.73 -30.72 4.04
C THR A 301 -2.77 -30.42 5.13
N SER A 302 -2.34 -29.95 6.31
CA SER A 302 -3.24 -29.56 7.42
C SER A 302 -2.56 -28.64 8.44
N GLY A 303 -3.36 -27.90 9.23
CA GLY A 303 -2.92 -26.92 10.23
C GLY A 303 -2.85 -25.47 9.70
N PRO A 304 -2.67 -24.46 10.57
CA PRO A 304 -2.37 -23.09 10.18
C PRO A 304 -1.14 -23.07 9.28
N VAL A 305 -1.13 -22.26 8.22
CA VAL A 305 -0.04 -22.38 7.27
C VAL A 305 1.22 -21.73 7.81
N VAL A 306 2.35 -22.42 7.62
CA VAL A 306 3.67 -21.97 8.07
C VAL A 306 4.65 -21.96 6.91
N LYS A 307 5.50 -20.93 6.90
CA LYS A 307 6.57 -20.79 5.90
C LYS A 307 7.56 -21.95 5.98
N MET A 308 7.83 -22.57 4.84
CA MET A 308 8.97 -23.48 4.69
C MET A 308 10.18 -22.71 4.16
N THR A 309 11.38 -23.00 4.66
CA THR A 309 12.61 -22.37 4.15
C THR A 309 12.90 -22.69 2.68
N ASN A 310 12.34 -23.78 2.18
CA ASN A 310 12.31 -24.14 0.76
C ASN A 310 11.19 -25.17 0.56
N TYR A 311 10.65 -25.26 -0.66
CA TYR A 311 9.63 -26.25 -0.99
C TYR A 311 10.14 -27.37 -1.89
N THR A 312 11.42 -27.32 -2.28
CA THR A 312 12.06 -28.33 -3.13
C THR A 312 13.45 -28.67 -2.61
N GLY A 313 13.88 -29.92 -2.84
CA GLY A 313 15.14 -30.44 -2.33
C GLY A 313 14.96 -31.42 -1.18
N SER A 314 16.02 -32.12 -0.80
CA SER A 314 15.91 -33.30 0.08
C SER A 314 15.59 -32.98 1.55
N ALA A 315 15.54 -31.71 1.94
CA ALA A 315 15.23 -31.27 3.30
C ALA A 315 14.70 -29.82 3.33
N THR A 316 13.85 -29.52 4.30
CA THR A 316 13.33 -28.17 4.57
C THR A 316 13.16 -27.93 6.08
N SER A 317 12.78 -26.71 6.48
CA SER A 317 12.48 -26.36 7.87
C SER A 317 11.30 -25.38 7.95
N VAL A 318 10.54 -25.46 9.04
CA VAL A 318 9.39 -24.61 9.34
C VAL A 318 9.57 -23.95 10.70
N THR A 319 9.17 -22.68 10.81
CA THR A 319 9.10 -21.94 12.09
C THR A 319 7.65 -21.80 12.49
N LEU A 320 7.31 -22.27 13.69
CA LEU A 320 5.97 -22.21 14.26
C LEU A 320 5.90 -21.04 15.25
N SER A 321 5.04 -20.06 14.93
CA SER A 321 4.74 -18.89 15.76
C SER A 321 3.99 -19.27 17.04
N GLU A 322 3.86 -18.34 17.99
CA GLU A 322 3.07 -18.57 19.20
C GLU A 322 1.59 -18.85 18.87
N VAL A 323 1.05 -19.92 19.45
CA VAL A 323 -0.37 -20.29 19.36
C VAL A 323 -0.97 -20.34 20.76
N TYR A 324 -2.24 -19.99 20.97
CA TYR A 324 -2.87 -20.01 22.31
C TYR A 324 -3.81 -21.21 22.55
N SER A 325 -3.87 -22.12 21.57
CA SER A 325 -4.53 -23.42 21.67
C SER A 325 -3.65 -24.54 21.07
N ASP A 326 -3.98 -25.81 21.33
CA ASP A 326 -3.21 -26.94 20.79
C ASP A 326 -3.47 -27.08 19.28
N VAL A 327 -2.40 -27.03 18.48
CA VAL A 327 -2.46 -27.05 17.02
C VAL A 327 -1.76 -28.29 16.47
N THR A 328 -2.28 -28.86 15.38
CA THR A 328 -1.61 -29.95 14.65
C THR A 328 -1.38 -29.56 13.19
N TYR A 329 -0.12 -29.64 12.77
CA TYR A 329 0.33 -29.43 11.39
C TYR A 329 0.55 -30.80 10.74
N THR A 330 0.23 -30.95 9.45
CA THR A 330 0.61 -32.15 8.68
C THR A 330 1.36 -31.74 7.42
N PHE A 331 2.52 -32.36 7.20
CA PHE A 331 3.40 -32.12 6.07
C PHE A 331 3.54 -33.37 5.22
N GLN A 332 3.62 -33.19 3.91
CA GLN A 332 3.76 -34.23 2.91
C GLN A 332 5.05 -34.03 2.10
N LEU A 333 5.75 -35.12 1.82
CA LEU A 333 6.83 -35.21 0.85
C LEU A 333 6.35 -35.98 -0.37
N THR A 334 6.44 -35.38 -1.56
CA THR A 334 6.36 -36.09 -2.84
C THR A 334 7.78 -36.32 -3.36
N ALA A 335 8.16 -37.59 -3.57
CA ALA A 335 9.40 -37.96 -4.24
C ALA A 335 9.08 -38.46 -5.65
N SER A 336 9.83 -38.01 -6.66
CA SER A 336 9.65 -38.43 -8.06
C SER A 336 11.00 -38.68 -8.74
N ASP A 337 11.03 -39.50 -9.79
CA ASP A 337 12.25 -39.76 -10.57
C ASP A 337 12.12 -39.34 -12.05
N SER A 338 13.24 -39.41 -12.79
CA SER A 338 13.30 -39.09 -14.23
C SER A 338 12.39 -39.96 -15.14
N THR A 339 11.80 -41.03 -14.61
CA THR A 339 10.81 -41.86 -15.33
C THR A 339 9.37 -41.41 -15.08
N GLN A 340 9.20 -40.34 -14.28
CA GLN A 340 7.93 -39.80 -13.80
C GLN A 340 7.18 -40.72 -12.82
N ALA A 341 7.83 -41.76 -12.30
CA ALA A 341 7.30 -42.48 -11.16
C ALA A 341 7.35 -41.59 -9.91
N SER A 342 6.33 -41.65 -9.07
CA SER A 342 6.24 -40.83 -7.84
C SER A 342 5.63 -41.61 -6.68
N ASP A 343 6.00 -41.21 -5.47
CA ASP A 343 5.40 -41.69 -4.22
C ASP A 343 5.28 -40.54 -3.21
N VAL A 344 4.43 -40.69 -2.19
CA VAL A 344 4.20 -39.67 -1.16
C VAL A 344 4.31 -40.25 0.25
N ASP A 345 4.80 -39.44 1.20
CA ASP A 345 4.85 -39.79 2.62
C ASP A 345 4.51 -38.56 3.49
N GLU A 346 3.93 -38.75 4.68
CA GLU A 346 3.42 -37.67 5.54
C GLU A 346 3.93 -37.74 6.99
N VAL A 347 4.03 -36.58 7.64
CA VAL A 347 4.32 -36.45 9.08
C VAL A 347 3.43 -35.38 9.71
N SER A 348 2.90 -35.67 10.90
CA SER A 348 2.14 -34.69 11.70
C SER A 348 2.97 -34.18 12.89
N ILE A 349 2.88 -32.89 13.15
CA ILE A 349 3.56 -32.16 14.23
C ILE A 349 2.50 -31.56 15.15
N SER A 350 2.58 -31.84 16.45
CA SER A 350 1.71 -31.24 17.47
C SER A 350 2.42 -30.07 18.14
N GLN A 351 1.76 -28.91 18.25
CA GLN A 351 2.23 -27.73 18.97
C GLN A 351 1.31 -27.45 20.16
N ASP A 352 1.90 -27.24 21.33
CA ASP A 352 1.15 -26.93 22.56
C ASP A 352 0.80 -25.43 22.62
N GLY A 353 -0.40 -25.09 23.11
CA GLY A 353 -0.82 -23.70 23.32
C GLY A 353 -0.03 -22.94 24.40
N CYS A 354 0.23 -21.65 24.17
CA CYS A 354 0.81 -20.70 25.11
C CYS A 354 -0.12 -20.43 26.30
N ALA A 355 0.47 -20.07 27.44
CA ALA A 355 -0.28 -19.39 28.49
C ALA A 355 -0.38 -17.90 28.12
N ALA A 356 -1.60 -17.36 28.01
CA ALA A 356 -1.82 -15.94 27.75
C ALA A 356 -1.11 -15.06 28.80
N ALA A 357 -0.49 -13.96 28.35
CA ALA A 357 0.27 -13.06 29.21
C ALA A 357 -0.61 -12.41 30.31
N ASP A 358 -1.83 -12.01 29.96
CA ASP A 358 -2.75 -11.28 30.88
C ASP A 358 -4.18 -11.88 30.99
N GLY A 359 -4.43 -13.01 30.32
CA GLY A 359 -5.49 -13.96 30.69
C GLY A 359 -6.80 -13.91 29.91
N TYR A 360 -6.96 -12.98 28.95
CA TYR A 360 -8.07 -13.00 28.00
C TYR A 360 -7.56 -12.96 26.57
N VAL A 361 -7.93 -14.01 25.83
CA VAL A 361 -7.56 -14.22 24.44
C VAL A 361 -8.85 -14.23 23.64
N MET A 362 -8.88 -13.47 22.54
CA MET A 362 -9.93 -13.58 21.54
C MET A 362 -9.31 -14.04 20.23
N GLY A 363 -9.99 -14.90 19.48
CA GLY A 363 -9.57 -15.26 18.13
C GLY A 363 -9.78 -14.08 17.18
N ILE A 364 -8.89 -13.93 16.19
CA ILE A 364 -9.07 -12.93 15.13
C ILE A 364 -10.42 -13.13 14.41
N SER A 365 -10.85 -14.38 14.23
CA SER A 365 -12.15 -14.74 13.64
C SER A 365 -13.36 -14.17 14.40
N GLU A 366 -13.26 -14.00 15.73
CA GLU A 366 -14.31 -13.37 16.55
C GLU A 366 -14.37 -11.86 16.28
N LEU A 367 -13.22 -11.21 16.16
CA LEU A 367 -13.10 -9.77 15.92
C LEU A 367 -13.55 -9.41 14.50
N GLU A 368 -13.14 -10.18 13.49
CA GLU A 368 -13.60 -10.02 12.10
C GLU A 368 -15.11 -10.21 11.98
N ALA A 369 -15.67 -11.23 12.64
CA ALA A 369 -17.11 -11.43 12.66
C ALA A 369 -17.86 -10.27 13.35
N ALA A 370 -17.28 -9.67 14.39
CA ALA A 370 -17.83 -8.49 15.05
C ALA A 370 -17.80 -7.27 14.12
N GLU A 371 -16.67 -6.99 13.47
CA GLU A 371 -16.52 -5.91 12.49
C GLU A 371 -17.52 -6.04 11.34
N GLU A 372 -17.62 -7.22 10.73
CA GLU A 372 -18.57 -7.49 9.65
C GLU A 372 -20.00 -7.25 10.14
N SER A 373 -20.36 -7.73 11.34
CA SER A 373 -21.72 -7.56 11.87
C SER A 373 -22.13 -6.10 12.07
N ILE A 374 -21.18 -5.22 12.39
CA ILE A 374 -21.41 -3.79 12.57
C ILE A 374 -21.48 -3.12 11.19
N THR A 375 -20.47 -3.33 10.36
CA THR A 375 -20.30 -2.60 9.10
C THR A 375 -21.25 -3.05 8.00
N SER A 376 -21.63 -4.33 7.92
CA SER A 376 -22.53 -4.86 6.90
C SER A 376 -23.97 -4.34 7.06
N SER A 377 -24.31 -3.81 8.23
CA SER A 377 -25.64 -3.32 8.57
C SER A 377 -25.84 -1.83 8.27
N ASP A 378 -24.75 -1.09 8.06
CA ASP A 378 -24.75 0.35 7.81
C ASP A 378 -24.60 0.66 6.31
N SER A 379 -25.72 0.96 5.65
CA SER A 379 -25.72 1.26 4.21
C SER A 379 -24.92 2.51 3.85
N LEU A 380 -24.80 3.48 4.77
CA LEU A 380 -24.07 4.72 4.51
C LEU A 380 -22.56 4.48 4.60
N LEU A 381 -22.12 3.68 5.58
CA LEU A 381 -20.73 3.25 5.64
C LEU A 381 -20.34 2.44 4.39
N GLN A 382 -21.20 1.54 3.92
CA GLN A 382 -20.94 0.79 2.68
C GLN A 382 -20.81 1.72 1.45
N GLU A 383 -21.70 2.71 1.31
CA GLU A 383 -21.58 3.70 0.23
C GLU A 383 -20.28 4.51 0.31
N VAL A 384 -19.80 4.81 1.52
CA VAL A 384 -18.52 5.49 1.72
C VAL A 384 -17.35 4.57 1.38
N LYS A 385 -17.39 3.29 1.79
CA LYS A 385 -16.38 2.27 1.42
C LYS A 385 -16.28 2.13 -0.10
N ASP A 386 -17.41 2.01 -0.79
CA ASP A 386 -17.47 1.97 -2.26
C ASP A 386 -16.86 3.24 -2.90
N THR A 387 -17.03 4.39 -2.25
CA THR A 387 -16.52 5.68 -2.74
C THR A 387 -15.00 5.79 -2.62
N VAL A 388 -14.41 5.26 -1.55
CA VAL A 388 -12.97 5.34 -1.28
C VAL A 388 -12.19 4.11 -1.74
N GLU A 389 -12.87 3.11 -2.29
CA GLU A 389 -12.25 1.91 -2.86
C GLU A 389 -11.11 2.30 -3.81
N THR A 390 -10.03 1.51 -3.77
CA THR A 390 -8.93 1.69 -4.70
C THR A 390 -8.67 0.45 -5.54
N ARG A 391 -8.21 0.68 -6.77
CA ARG A 391 -7.70 -0.40 -7.63
C ARG A 391 -6.28 -0.79 -7.26
N ASP A 392 -5.94 -2.04 -7.55
CA ASP A 392 -4.59 -2.56 -7.47
C ASP A 392 -3.59 -1.75 -8.32
N ASN A 393 -2.37 -1.56 -7.79
CA ASN A 393 -1.37 -0.71 -8.42
C ASN A 393 -0.86 -1.28 -9.76
N ALA A 394 -0.84 -2.60 -9.96
CA ALA A 394 -0.46 -3.19 -11.24
C ALA A 394 -1.49 -2.87 -12.35
N VAL A 395 -2.78 -2.82 -12.01
CA VAL A 395 -3.83 -2.36 -12.93
C VAL A 395 -3.64 -0.88 -13.28
N VAL A 396 -3.35 -0.06 -12.28
CA VAL A 396 -3.11 1.38 -12.45
C VAL A 396 -1.89 1.64 -13.32
N GLU A 397 -0.74 1.03 -13.03
CA GLU A 397 0.50 1.25 -13.78
C GLU A 397 0.40 0.81 -15.25
N ALA A 398 -0.46 -0.17 -15.55
CA ALA A 398 -0.71 -0.62 -16.90
C ALA A 398 -1.55 0.39 -17.75
N VAL A 399 -2.13 1.42 -17.14
CA VAL A 399 -2.93 2.43 -17.85
C VAL A 399 -2.05 3.25 -18.80
N GLN A 400 -2.53 3.38 -20.04
CA GLN A 400 -1.90 4.14 -21.11
C GLN A 400 -2.97 4.89 -21.93
N PRO A 401 -2.69 6.11 -22.40
CA PRO A 401 -3.63 6.84 -23.26
C PRO A 401 -4.06 6.03 -24.48
N GLY A 402 -5.37 5.98 -24.74
CA GLY A 402 -6.02 5.29 -25.85
C GLY A 402 -6.08 3.77 -25.74
N ARG A 403 -5.64 3.17 -24.63
CA ARG A 403 -5.66 1.70 -24.46
C ARG A 403 -7.08 1.22 -24.19
N SER A 404 -7.60 0.36 -25.07
CA SER A 404 -8.97 -0.18 -24.95
C SER A 404 -9.23 -1.07 -23.74
N ALA A 405 -8.16 -1.50 -23.05
CA ALA A 405 -8.23 -2.28 -21.81
C ALA A 405 -8.05 -1.40 -20.55
N ASN A 406 -8.06 -0.07 -20.70
CA ASN A 406 -8.13 0.83 -19.56
C ASN A 406 -9.45 0.60 -18.77
N PRO A 407 -9.46 0.85 -17.46
CA PRO A 407 -10.68 0.78 -16.65
C PRO A 407 -11.80 1.70 -17.15
N GLU A 408 -13.04 1.37 -16.83
CA GLU A 408 -14.24 2.03 -17.36
C GLU A 408 -14.29 3.53 -17.06
N ASN A 409 -13.90 3.93 -15.85
CA ASN A 409 -13.84 5.34 -15.47
C ASN A 409 -12.73 6.11 -16.20
N VAL A 410 -11.61 5.45 -16.52
CA VAL A 410 -10.55 6.00 -17.37
C VAL A 410 -11.07 6.18 -18.80
N LEU A 411 -11.69 5.15 -19.37
CA LEU A 411 -12.29 5.23 -20.71
C LEU A 411 -13.34 6.36 -20.81
N ARG A 412 -14.12 6.59 -19.74
CA ARG A 412 -15.04 7.72 -19.64
C ARG A 412 -14.31 9.06 -19.69
N VAL A 413 -13.26 9.22 -18.89
CA VAL A 413 -12.42 10.43 -18.91
C VAL A 413 -11.82 10.65 -20.30
N GLU A 414 -11.26 9.63 -20.93
CA GLU A 414 -10.67 9.73 -22.28
C GLU A 414 -11.71 10.13 -23.35
N SER A 415 -12.99 9.80 -23.15
CA SER A 415 -14.07 10.22 -24.04
C SER A 415 -14.45 11.70 -23.91
N ILE A 416 -14.08 12.35 -22.79
CA ILE A 416 -14.43 13.73 -22.45
C ILE A 416 -13.21 14.66 -22.60
N LEU A 417 -12.02 14.19 -22.22
CA LEU A 417 -10.79 14.94 -22.12
C LEU A 417 -9.67 14.17 -22.82
N SER A 418 -9.20 14.68 -23.95
CA SER A 418 -8.04 14.11 -24.66
C SER A 418 -6.70 14.64 -24.11
N GLU A 419 -5.59 14.04 -24.54
CA GLU A 419 -4.25 14.56 -24.22
C GLU A 419 -4.02 15.99 -24.78
N GLU A 420 -4.57 16.30 -25.96
CA GLU A 420 -4.51 17.66 -26.53
C GLU A 420 -5.31 18.66 -25.66
N ASP A 421 -6.44 18.21 -25.11
CA ASP A 421 -7.23 19.00 -24.17
C ASP A 421 -6.48 19.21 -22.83
N TRP A 422 -5.77 18.20 -22.34
CA TRP A 422 -4.91 18.31 -21.16
C TRP A 422 -3.79 19.34 -21.37
N ASP A 423 -3.09 19.26 -22.50
CA ASP A 423 -2.04 20.22 -22.87
C ASP A 423 -2.59 21.64 -23.05
N TYR A 424 -3.81 21.75 -23.57
CA TYR A 424 -4.51 23.02 -23.61
C TYR A 424 -4.82 23.51 -22.19
N LEU A 425 -5.55 22.77 -21.38
CA LEU A 425 -5.99 23.20 -20.05
C LEU A 425 -4.82 23.55 -19.12
N PHE A 426 -3.72 22.80 -19.19
CA PHE A 426 -2.59 22.91 -18.29
C PHE A 426 -1.31 23.22 -19.05
N ALA A 427 -1.31 24.34 -19.77
CA ALA A 427 -0.25 24.73 -20.69
C ALA A 427 1.07 25.14 -20.00
N LEU A 428 1.04 25.45 -18.70
CA LEU A 428 2.19 25.88 -17.91
C LEU A 428 2.56 24.90 -16.79
N ARG A 429 1.95 23.72 -16.74
CA ARG A 429 2.16 22.76 -15.66
C ARG A 429 3.61 22.30 -15.55
N ALA A 430 4.00 21.84 -14.35
CA ALA A 430 5.22 21.07 -14.17
C ALA A 430 5.19 19.78 -15.02
N GLU A 431 6.34 19.36 -15.54
CA GLU A 431 6.40 18.28 -16.53
C GLU A 431 5.99 16.90 -15.98
N GLU A 432 6.09 16.73 -14.66
CA GLU A 432 5.69 15.55 -13.91
C GLU A 432 4.16 15.33 -13.89
N TYR A 433 3.38 16.39 -14.12
CA TYR A 433 1.94 16.32 -14.30
C TYR A 433 1.59 15.89 -15.73
N THR A 434 1.77 14.61 -16.03
CA THR A 434 1.45 14.07 -17.35
C THR A 434 -0.01 13.65 -17.46
N TYR A 435 -0.56 13.65 -18.68
CA TYR A 435 -1.90 13.11 -18.93
C TYR A 435 -2.00 11.63 -18.56
N THR A 436 -0.95 10.84 -18.82
CA THR A 436 -0.86 9.44 -18.37
C THR A 436 -0.96 9.33 -16.85
N ASN A 437 -0.27 10.18 -16.09
CA ASN A 437 -0.35 10.19 -14.62
C ASN A 437 -1.75 10.62 -14.14
N PHE A 438 -2.42 11.51 -14.85
CA PHE A 438 -3.82 11.84 -14.59
C PHE A 438 -4.73 10.62 -14.79
N LEU A 439 -4.60 9.90 -15.91
CA LEU A 439 -5.38 8.69 -16.16
C LEU A 439 -5.09 7.59 -15.13
N ARG A 440 -3.85 7.45 -14.66
CA ARG A 440 -3.47 6.53 -13.58
C ARG A 440 -4.12 6.90 -12.26
N ALA A 441 -4.10 8.19 -11.90
CA ALA A 441 -4.80 8.69 -10.73
C ALA A 441 -6.31 8.42 -10.81
N VAL A 442 -6.95 8.65 -11.97
CA VAL A 442 -8.36 8.28 -12.20
C VAL A 442 -8.56 6.77 -12.05
N ALA A 443 -7.67 5.95 -12.60
CA ALA A 443 -7.75 4.50 -12.51
C ALA A 443 -7.71 4.00 -11.06
N LYS A 444 -6.90 4.64 -10.21
CA LYS A 444 -6.77 4.24 -8.80
C LYS A 444 -8.09 4.35 -8.05
N PHE A 445 -8.95 5.31 -8.36
CA PHE A 445 -10.21 5.56 -7.65
C PHE A 445 -11.44 5.32 -8.56
N PRO A 446 -12.05 4.12 -8.54
CA PRO A 446 -13.20 3.77 -9.40
C PRO A 446 -14.37 4.74 -9.32
N ALA A 447 -14.66 5.28 -8.13
CA ALA A 447 -15.76 6.21 -7.90
C ALA A 447 -15.57 7.55 -8.64
N PHE A 448 -14.33 8.00 -8.82
CA PHE A 448 -14.06 9.22 -9.58
C PHE A 448 -14.33 8.98 -11.07
N CYS A 449 -15.31 9.71 -11.62
CA CYS A 449 -15.87 9.43 -12.93
C CYS A 449 -16.40 8.00 -13.06
N GLY A 450 -16.95 7.41 -11.99
CA GLY A 450 -17.50 6.06 -11.95
C GLY A 450 -18.84 5.88 -12.66
N ASP A 451 -19.34 4.64 -12.65
CA ASP A 451 -20.69 4.28 -13.09
C ASP A 451 -21.70 4.36 -11.92
N TYR A 452 -22.97 4.60 -12.26
CA TYR A 452 -24.06 4.67 -11.29
C TYR A 452 -25.19 3.73 -11.68
N THR A 453 -25.64 2.90 -10.73
CA THR A 453 -26.73 1.92 -10.96
C THR A 453 -28.12 2.46 -10.61
N ASP A 454 -28.20 3.65 -10.03
CA ASP A 454 -29.42 4.30 -9.52
C ASP A 454 -30.05 5.29 -10.52
N GLY A 455 -29.47 5.43 -11.71
CA GLY A 455 -29.97 6.29 -12.78
C GLY A 455 -29.39 7.71 -12.80
N ARG A 456 -28.41 8.02 -11.95
CA ARG A 456 -27.59 9.23 -12.08
C ARG A 456 -26.80 9.23 -13.40
N ASP A 457 -26.56 10.43 -13.93
CA ASP A 457 -25.85 10.63 -15.19
C ASP A 457 -24.33 10.65 -14.96
N ALA A 458 -23.69 9.49 -15.18
CA ALA A 458 -22.25 9.30 -14.99
C ALA A 458 -21.39 10.27 -15.82
N GLU A 459 -21.79 10.59 -17.06
CA GLU A 459 -21.01 11.51 -17.90
C GLU A 459 -21.13 12.95 -17.38
N ALA A 460 -22.33 13.39 -17.01
CA ALA A 460 -22.56 14.72 -16.44
C ALA A 460 -21.82 14.90 -15.11
N ILE A 461 -21.85 13.90 -14.23
CA ILE A 461 -21.11 13.92 -12.96
C ILE A 461 -19.60 13.93 -13.19
N CYS A 462 -19.09 13.14 -14.14
CA CYS A 462 -17.66 13.15 -14.49
C CYS A 462 -17.21 14.54 -15.01
N ARG A 463 -17.98 15.15 -15.91
CA ARG A 463 -17.72 16.52 -16.40
C ARG A 463 -17.69 17.53 -15.27
N LYS A 464 -18.67 17.48 -14.36
CA LYS A 464 -18.72 18.38 -13.19
C LYS A 464 -17.56 18.13 -12.22
N SER A 465 -17.20 16.87 -12.00
CA SER A 465 -16.08 16.50 -11.13
C SER A 465 -14.75 17.06 -11.64
N MET A 466 -14.46 16.91 -12.94
CA MET A 466 -13.27 17.51 -13.55
C MET A 466 -13.32 19.04 -13.53
N ALA A 467 -14.47 19.66 -13.80
CA ALA A 467 -14.60 21.11 -13.76
C ALA A 467 -14.30 21.69 -12.37
N VAL A 468 -14.85 21.09 -11.31
CA VAL A 468 -14.60 21.47 -9.91
C VAL A 468 -13.13 21.24 -9.55
N MET A 469 -12.62 20.04 -9.79
CA MET A 469 -11.24 19.68 -9.42
C MET A 469 -10.21 20.58 -10.12
N PHE A 470 -10.39 20.87 -11.41
CA PHE A 470 -9.43 21.68 -12.17
C PHE A 470 -9.47 23.16 -11.77
N ALA A 471 -10.64 23.66 -11.34
CA ALA A 471 -10.75 24.98 -10.74
C ALA A 471 -9.96 25.08 -9.43
N HIS A 472 -10.01 24.03 -8.61
CA HIS A 472 -9.19 23.97 -7.40
C HIS A 472 -7.70 23.83 -7.73
N TYR A 473 -7.29 23.08 -8.76
CA TYR A 473 -5.88 23.04 -9.19
C TYR A 473 -5.35 24.43 -9.55
N ALA A 474 -6.12 25.22 -10.30
CA ALA A 474 -5.75 26.60 -10.64
C ALA A 474 -5.54 27.46 -9.39
N GLN A 475 -6.31 27.23 -8.31
CA GLN A 475 -6.11 27.94 -7.05
C GLN A 475 -4.94 27.40 -6.21
N GLU A 476 -4.83 26.08 -6.03
CA GLU A 476 -3.85 25.47 -5.13
C GLU A 476 -2.43 25.51 -5.70
N THR A 477 -2.26 25.20 -6.97
CA THR A 477 -0.96 24.98 -7.60
C THR A 477 -0.73 25.88 -8.81
N GLY A 478 -1.59 26.87 -9.02
CA GLY A 478 -1.50 27.78 -10.14
C GLY A 478 -0.31 28.73 -10.10
N ALA A 479 0.13 29.19 -11.28
CA ALA A 479 1.16 30.23 -11.38
C ALA A 479 0.69 31.60 -10.85
N HIS A 480 -0.63 31.84 -10.83
CA HIS A 480 -1.26 33.11 -10.39
C HIS A 480 -0.67 34.35 -11.09
N ALA A 481 -0.30 34.18 -12.36
CA ALA A 481 0.43 35.18 -13.12
C ALA A 481 -0.51 36.02 -13.99
N THR A 482 -1.04 37.09 -13.40
CA THR A 482 -1.92 38.03 -14.10
C THR A 482 -1.20 38.69 -15.29
N GLY A 483 -1.84 38.63 -16.46
CA GLY A 483 -1.36 39.30 -17.68
C GLY A 483 -0.37 38.50 -18.52
N TRP A 484 -0.11 37.24 -18.17
CA TRP A 484 0.55 36.28 -19.07
C TRP A 484 -0.38 35.91 -20.24
N GLU A 485 0.18 35.33 -21.30
CA GLU A 485 -0.60 34.92 -22.48
C GLU A 485 -1.62 33.83 -22.16
N VAL A 486 -1.25 32.88 -21.30
CA VAL A 486 -2.14 31.85 -20.78
C VAL A 486 -3.01 32.47 -19.67
N PRO A 487 -4.35 32.41 -19.75
CA PRO A 487 -5.23 32.96 -18.72
C PRO A 487 -5.13 32.17 -17.41
N GLU A 488 -5.35 32.81 -16.27
CA GLU A 488 -5.14 32.22 -14.92
C GLU A 488 -5.85 30.89 -14.68
N TRP A 489 -7.08 30.72 -15.17
CA TRP A 489 -7.84 29.46 -15.05
C TRP A 489 -7.18 28.25 -15.77
N ARG A 490 -6.17 28.49 -16.63
CA ARG A 490 -5.35 27.49 -17.31
C ARG A 490 -3.90 27.41 -16.79
N GLN A 491 -3.63 28.04 -15.65
CA GLN A 491 -2.30 28.08 -15.05
C GLN A 491 -2.14 27.08 -13.89
N GLY A 492 -3.14 26.24 -13.61
CA GLY A 492 -3.07 25.19 -12.58
C GLY A 492 -1.95 24.18 -12.82
N LEU A 493 -1.57 23.45 -11.76
CA LEU A 493 -0.50 22.45 -11.78
C LEU A 493 0.89 23.02 -12.11
N TYR A 494 1.09 24.33 -11.93
CA TYR A 494 2.39 24.97 -12.14
C TYR A 494 3.39 24.60 -11.04
N TRP A 495 2.95 24.59 -9.78
CA TRP A 495 3.77 24.21 -8.64
C TRP A 495 3.56 22.74 -8.29
N LEU A 496 4.66 22.00 -8.22
CA LEU A 496 4.67 20.60 -7.80
C LEU A 496 4.96 20.44 -6.30
N ARG A 497 5.80 21.32 -5.76
CA ARG A 497 6.22 21.36 -4.35
C ARG A 497 5.92 22.75 -3.79
N GLU A 498 5.64 22.82 -2.48
CA GLU A 498 5.41 24.08 -1.78
C GLU A 498 6.60 25.03 -1.97
N ILE A 499 6.29 26.28 -2.32
CA ILE A 499 7.31 27.27 -2.62
C ILE A 499 8.18 27.51 -1.39
N GLY A 500 9.50 27.34 -1.53
CA GLY A 500 10.47 27.55 -0.47
C GLY A 500 10.85 26.28 0.31
N TRP A 501 10.30 25.12 -0.07
CA TRP A 501 10.63 23.82 0.53
C TRP A 501 11.36 22.91 -0.47
N THR A 502 12.24 22.09 0.06
CA THR A 502 13.01 21.07 -0.65
C THR A 502 13.10 19.82 0.21
N GLU A 503 13.43 18.68 -0.38
CA GLU A 503 13.57 17.41 0.36
C GLU A 503 14.66 17.47 1.44
N ASP A 504 15.66 18.35 1.27
CA ASP A 504 16.72 18.60 2.26
C ASP A 504 16.24 19.37 3.51
N THR A 505 15.00 19.88 3.53
CA THR A 505 14.49 20.67 4.66
C THR A 505 13.93 19.75 5.74
N SER A 506 14.58 19.70 6.91
CA SER A 506 14.12 18.93 8.08
C SER A 506 13.16 19.71 8.99
N GLY A 507 12.25 19.01 9.69
CA GLY A 507 11.55 19.53 10.88
C GLY A 507 10.59 20.70 10.64
N GLY A 508 10.07 20.84 9.41
CA GLY A 508 9.15 21.91 9.04
C GLY A 508 7.68 21.56 9.25
N TYR A 509 7.18 20.62 8.46
CA TYR A 509 5.83 20.11 8.53
C TYR A 509 5.85 18.70 9.12
N GLY A 510 5.19 18.50 10.26
CA GLY A 510 5.10 17.20 10.91
C GLY A 510 4.75 17.30 12.39
N ALA A 511 3.75 16.53 12.82
CA ALA A 511 3.46 16.28 14.22
C ALA A 511 4.28 15.06 14.67
N CYS A 512 5.55 15.28 15.01
CA CYS A 512 6.54 14.20 15.15
C CYS A 512 6.79 13.73 16.60
N ASP A 513 6.19 14.41 17.59
CA ASP A 513 6.23 13.97 18.98
C ASP A 513 5.05 13.01 19.22
N ALA A 514 5.32 11.71 19.30
CA ALA A 514 4.29 10.69 19.54
C ALA A 514 3.50 10.93 20.84
N SER A 515 4.08 11.63 21.83
CA SER A 515 3.36 11.97 23.07
C SER A 515 2.44 13.19 22.95
N SER A 516 2.51 13.91 21.83
CA SER A 516 1.75 15.15 21.63
C SER A 516 0.31 14.92 21.19
N SER A 517 0.02 13.81 20.53
CA SER A 517 -1.32 13.46 20.04
C SER A 517 -1.37 12.01 19.56
N TRP A 518 -2.55 11.40 19.61
CA TRP A 518 -2.78 10.07 19.02
C TRP A 518 -2.45 10.04 17.52
N ALA A 519 -2.63 11.16 16.81
CA ALA A 519 -2.32 11.26 15.38
C ALA A 519 -0.81 11.16 15.12
N ALA A 520 0.02 11.73 16.00
CA ALA A 520 1.46 11.62 15.91
C ALA A 520 1.97 10.20 16.22
N GLU A 521 1.23 9.45 17.04
CA GLU A 521 1.50 8.04 17.33
C GLU A 521 1.05 7.13 16.18
N ALA A 522 -0.15 7.37 15.63
CA ALA A 522 -0.71 6.60 14.52
C ALA A 522 0.04 6.83 13.19
N TRP A 523 0.57 8.03 12.97
CA TRP A 523 1.29 8.39 11.73
C TRP A 523 2.64 9.02 12.07
N PRO A 524 3.61 8.23 12.56
CA PRO A 524 4.87 8.77 13.05
C PRO A 524 5.69 9.43 11.93
N CYS A 525 6.38 10.51 12.25
CA CYS A 525 7.32 11.10 11.29
C CYS A 525 8.53 10.19 11.10
N ALA A 526 8.87 9.89 9.85
CA ALA A 526 10.11 9.23 9.49
C ALA A 526 11.32 10.12 9.81
N ILE A 527 12.47 9.48 9.98
CA ILE A 527 13.73 10.11 10.37
C ILE A 527 14.69 10.11 9.17
N ASN A 528 15.29 11.26 8.88
CA ASN A 528 16.35 11.42 7.90
C ASN A 528 17.65 10.77 8.39
N SER A 529 18.57 10.49 7.47
CA SER A 529 19.90 9.95 7.81
C SER A 529 20.73 10.80 8.79
N ASP A 530 20.41 12.10 8.93
CA ASP A 530 21.05 13.02 9.87
C ASP A 530 20.41 13.01 11.27
N GLY A 531 19.39 12.17 11.48
CA GLY A 531 18.63 12.06 12.73
C GLY A 531 17.52 13.11 12.89
N GLY A 532 17.34 14.02 11.94
CA GLY A 532 16.22 14.96 11.92
C GLY A 532 14.95 14.34 11.37
N TYR A 533 13.77 14.85 11.72
CA TYR A 533 12.52 14.40 11.11
C TYR A 533 12.38 14.85 9.66
N LYS A 534 11.81 13.97 8.83
CA LYS A 534 11.32 14.32 7.49
C LYS A 534 10.27 15.44 7.58
N SER A 535 10.21 16.25 6.53
CA SER A 535 9.23 17.33 6.40
C SER A 535 8.14 16.95 5.39
N TYR A 536 6.91 17.00 5.86
CA TYR A 536 5.69 16.68 5.11
C TYR A 536 5.07 17.96 4.52
N PHE A 537 5.87 18.79 3.85
CA PHE A 537 5.39 20.01 3.20
C PHE A 537 4.50 19.70 1.98
N GLY A 538 3.84 20.73 1.44
CA GLY A 538 2.91 20.57 0.32
C GLY A 538 3.53 19.93 -0.92
N ARG A 539 2.99 18.78 -1.36
CA ARG A 539 3.35 18.12 -2.63
C ARG A 539 2.13 17.80 -3.49
N GLY A 540 2.32 17.77 -4.80
CA GLY A 540 1.30 17.41 -5.77
C GLY A 540 0.16 18.44 -5.90
N ALA A 541 -0.86 18.06 -6.66
CA ALA A 541 -1.95 18.90 -7.11
C ALA A 541 -2.85 19.41 -5.96
N LYS A 542 -2.93 18.64 -4.86
CA LYS A 542 -3.63 19.04 -3.63
C LYS A 542 -2.76 19.84 -2.65
N GLN A 543 -1.44 19.90 -2.87
CA GLN A 543 -0.49 20.35 -1.85
C GLN A 543 -0.65 19.55 -0.54
N LEU A 544 -0.63 18.21 -0.64
CA LEU A 544 -0.74 17.32 0.50
C LEU A 544 0.35 17.65 1.52
N SER A 545 -0.05 17.92 2.77
CA SER A 545 0.81 18.41 3.84
C SER A 545 0.50 17.70 5.15
N TRP A 546 1.50 17.53 6.02
CA TRP A 546 1.47 16.85 7.33
C TRP A 546 1.46 15.31 7.29
N ASN A 547 2.22 14.69 8.20
CA ASN A 547 2.30 13.24 8.38
C ASN A 547 0.93 12.56 8.51
N TYR A 548 -0.01 13.15 9.26
CA TYR A 548 -1.36 12.62 9.43
C TYR A 548 -2.25 12.71 8.18
N ASN A 549 -1.79 13.35 7.11
CA ASN A 549 -2.40 13.26 5.78
C ASN A 549 -1.62 12.34 4.84
N TYR A 550 -0.29 12.27 4.98
CA TYR A 550 0.55 11.34 4.21
C TYR A 550 0.31 9.89 4.63
N GLY A 551 0.12 9.58 5.91
CA GLY A 551 -0.16 8.23 6.42
C GLY A 551 -1.44 7.64 5.84
N PRO A 552 -2.62 8.27 6.01
CA PRO A 552 -3.86 7.78 5.38
C PRO A 552 -3.81 7.75 3.85
N PHE A 553 -3.08 8.68 3.22
CA PHE A 553 -2.89 8.63 1.78
C PHE A 553 -2.01 7.44 1.38
N SER A 554 -0.97 7.12 2.15
CA SER A 554 -0.14 5.92 1.98
C SER A 554 -1.00 4.68 2.08
N GLN A 555 -1.85 4.60 3.13
CA GLN A 555 -2.76 3.48 3.36
C GLN A 555 -3.65 3.22 2.13
N ALA A 556 -4.22 4.28 1.56
CA ALA A 556 -5.04 4.16 0.35
C ALA A 556 -4.24 3.74 -0.89
N MET A 557 -2.97 4.14 -0.99
CA MET A 557 -2.14 3.87 -2.17
C MET A 557 -1.47 2.49 -2.13
N TYR A 558 -1.04 2.05 -0.96
CA TYR A 558 -0.13 0.91 -0.78
C TYR A 558 -0.65 -0.15 0.20
N GLY A 559 -1.65 0.15 1.02
CA GLY A 559 -2.10 -0.76 2.09
C GLY A 559 -1.33 -0.56 3.40
N ASP A 560 -0.34 0.33 3.42
CA ASP A 560 0.48 0.65 4.58
C ASP A 560 0.61 2.16 4.81
N ILE A 561 0.91 2.58 6.05
CA ILE A 561 1.11 3.99 6.38
C ILE A 561 2.55 4.50 6.12
N TYR A 562 3.53 3.60 6.01
CA TYR A 562 4.95 3.90 6.06
C TYR A 562 5.52 4.40 4.74
N THR A 563 5.10 3.86 3.60
CA THR A 563 5.66 4.14 2.27
C THR A 563 5.77 5.64 2.01
N LEU A 564 4.70 6.41 2.25
CA LEU A 564 4.73 7.86 2.04
C LEU A 564 5.16 8.66 3.27
N LEU A 565 5.23 8.04 4.45
CA LEU A 565 5.89 8.65 5.61
C LEU A 565 7.41 8.64 5.43
N GLU A 566 7.97 7.57 4.88
CA GLU A 566 9.39 7.36 4.64
C GLU A 566 9.88 7.96 3.32
N ALA A 567 9.05 7.92 2.27
CA ALA A 567 9.38 8.49 0.96
C ALA A 567 8.32 9.53 0.51
N PRO A 568 8.14 10.64 1.25
CA PRO A 568 7.11 11.64 0.94
C PRO A 568 7.30 12.31 -0.43
N GLU A 569 8.51 12.33 -0.98
CA GLU A 569 8.83 12.83 -2.32
C GLU A 569 8.10 12.07 -3.44
N LEU A 570 7.70 10.81 -3.22
CA LEU A 570 6.93 10.03 -4.19
C LEU A 570 5.60 10.71 -4.57
N VAL A 571 5.03 11.49 -3.64
CA VAL A 571 3.81 12.29 -3.89
C VAL A 571 4.05 13.35 -4.98
N ALA A 572 5.27 13.85 -5.15
CA ALA A 572 5.59 14.78 -6.23
C ALA A 572 6.02 14.05 -7.51
N ASP A 573 6.83 13.01 -7.38
CA ASP A 573 7.63 12.50 -8.50
C ASP A 573 6.95 11.36 -9.28
N THR A 574 5.80 10.89 -8.83
CA THR A 574 5.03 9.81 -9.46
C THR A 574 3.60 10.25 -9.80
N TRP A 575 2.76 9.33 -10.31
CA TRP A 575 1.33 9.63 -10.56
C TRP A 575 0.55 9.97 -9.28
N LEU A 576 1.14 9.76 -8.11
CA LEU A 576 0.62 10.22 -6.82
C LEU A 576 0.42 11.75 -6.76
N ASN A 577 1.13 12.50 -7.60
CA ASN A 577 0.99 13.96 -7.68
C ASN A 577 -0.42 14.39 -8.07
N LEU A 578 -1.15 13.57 -8.81
CA LEU A 578 -2.56 13.79 -9.15
C LEU A 578 -3.47 12.92 -8.28
N ALA A 579 -3.03 11.73 -7.90
CA ALA A 579 -3.82 10.84 -7.04
C ALA A 579 -4.13 11.45 -5.67
N SER A 580 -3.20 12.22 -5.07
CA SER A 580 -3.45 12.91 -3.80
C SER A 580 -4.66 13.85 -3.85
N SER A 581 -4.93 14.43 -5.01
CA SER A 581 -6.11 15.28 -5.19
C SER A 581 -7.41 14.52 -5.39
N ILE A 582 -7.38 13.39 -6.09
CA ILE A 582 -8.55 12.53 -6.26
C ILE A 582 -8.87 11.84 -4.93
N PHE A 583 -7.86 11.40 -4.17
CA PHE A 583 -8.02 10.91 -2.81
C PHE A 583 -8.80 11.90 -1.96
N PHE A 584 -8.33 13.16 -1.85
CA PHE A 584 -9.04 14.19 -1.09
C PHE A 584 -10.45 14.47 -1.64
N PHE A 585 -10.66 14.30 -2.94
CA PHE A 585 -11.95 14.52 -3.58
C PHE A 585 -12.99 13.48 -3.17
N VAL A 586 -12.59 12.22 -3.03
CA VAL A 586 -13.49 11.09 -2.72
C VAL A 586 -13.52 10.74 -1.23
N TYR A 587 -12.48 11.08 -0.47
CA TYR A 587 -12.32 10.70 0.93
C TYR A 587 -13.02 11.68 1.88
N PRO A 588 -14.04 11.26 2.65
CA PRO A 588 -14.73 12.14 3.60
C PRO A 588 -13.90 12.36 4.87
N GLN A 589 -14.05 13.54 5.47
CA GLN A 589 -13.44 13.87 6.77
C GLN A 589 -14.50 14.46 7.70
N PRO A 590 -15.30 13.62 8.38
CA PRO A 590 -16.35 14.08 9.27
C PRO A 590 -15.88 15.20 10.21
N PRO A 591 -16.66 16.29 10.35
CA PRO A 591 -18.03 16.47 9.84
C PRO A 591 -18.16 16.94 8.38
N LYS A 592 -17.07 16.95 7.60
CA LYS A 592 -17.07 17.34 6.17
C LYS A 592 -17.40 16.15 5.26
N PRO A 593 -18.28 16.32 4.25
CA PRO A 593 -18.49 15.29 3.23
C PRO A 593 -17.28 15.23 2.29
N SER A 594 -17.23 14.17 1.47
CA SER A 594 -16.37 14.17 0.29
C SER A 594 -16.88 15.20 -0.73
N ILE A 595 -15.99 15.71 -1.59
CA ILE A 595 -16.41 16.59 -2.69
C ILE A 595 -17.26 15.81 -3.70
N LEU A 596 -16.98 14.51 -3.89
CA LEU A 596 -17.78 13.67 -4.77
C LEU A 596 -19.24 13.56 -4.32
N HIS A 597 -19.51 13.35 -3.02
CA HIS A 597 -20.88 13.27 -2.50
C HIS A 597 -21.66 14.59 -2.61
N VAL A 598 -20.97 15.73 -2.64
CA VAL A 598 -21.59 17.02 -2.96
C VAL A 598 -22.01 17.08 -4.43
N ILE A 599 -21.17 16.58 -5.33
CA ILE A 599 -21.35 16.73 -6.78
C ILE A 599 -22.35 15.72 -7.33
N ASP A 600 -22.30 14.48 -6.84
CA ASP A 600 -23.17 13.39 -7.28
C ASP A 600 -24.55 13.43 -6.61
N GLY A 601 -24.71 14.29 -5.60
CA GLY A 601 -25.95 14.61 -4.91
C GLY A 601 -26.32 13.70 -3.75
N THR A 602 -25.45 12.78 -3.32
CA THR A 602 -25.75 11.87 -2.20
C THR A 602 -25.65 12.58 -0.85
N TRP A 603 -24.84 13.64 -0.75
CA TRP A 603 -24.87 14.55 0.40
C TRP A 603 -26.07 15.50 0.28
N GLU A 604 -27.10 15.23 1.09
CA GLU A 604 -28.27 16.10 1.26
C GLU A 604 -28.17 16.89 2.58
N PRO A 605 -27.97 18.22 2.55
CA PRO A 605 -27.87 19.04 3.75
C PRO A 605 -29.08 18.89 4.67
N ASN A 606 -28.84 18.56 5.94
CA ASN A 606 -29.89 18.44 6.94
C ASN A 606 -30.16 19.78 7.66
N SER A 607 -31.01 19.78 8.68
CA SER A 607 -31.35 21.03 9.39
C SER A 607 -30.17 21.71 10.11
N VAL A 608 -29.13 20.95 10.50
CA VAL A 608 -27.90 21.48 11.11
C VAL A 608 -27.05 22.16 10.05
N ASP A 609 -26.90 21.54 8.88
CA ASP A 609 -26.16 22.09 7.74
C ASP A 609 -26.81 23.39 7.27
N LEU A 610 -28.13 23.36 7.04
CA LEU A 610 -28.91 24.51 6.59
C LEU A 610 -28.91 25.65 7.61
N ALA A 611 -28.88 25.36 8.91
CA ALA A 611 -28.76 26.38 9.96
C ALA A 611 -27.39 27.11 9.92
N ASN A 612 -26.37 26.47 9.36
CA ASN A 612 -25.05 27.02 9.10
C ASN A 612 -24.88 27.50 7.65
N ASN A 613 -25.98 27.65 6.90
CA ASN A 613 -25.99 28.03 5.48
C ASN A 613 -25.16 27.11 4.57
N LEU A 614 -24.95 25.85 4.97
CA LEU A 614 -24.30 24.85 4.11
C LEU A 614 -25.35 24.31 3.14
N THR A 615 -25.17 24.63 1.86
CA THR A 615 -26.04 24.21 0.76
C THR A 615 -25.21 23.60 -0.36
N SER A 616 -25.78 22.66 -1.11
CA SER A 616 -25.12 22.05 -2.28
C SER A 616 -24.76 23.12 -3.32
N GLY A 617 -23.57 22.98 -3.92
CA GLY A 617 -23.03 23.90 -4.92
C GLY A 617 -21.51 23.97 -4.88
N PHE A 618 -20.90 24.76 -5.76
CA PHE A 618 -19.44 24.91 -5.77
C PHE A 618 -18.89 25.53 -4.47
N GLY A 619 -19.63 26.45 -3.84
CA GLY A 619 -19.17 27.14 -2.63
C GLY A 619 -18.84 26.20 -1.47
N VAL A 620 -19.62 25.12 -1.28
CA VAL A 620 -19.37 24.17 -0.20
C VAL A 620 -18.10 23.34 -0.45
N THR A 621 -17.69 23.13 -1.71
CA THR A 621 -16.42 22.46 -2.04
C THR A 621 -15.20 23.31 -1.64
N THR A 622 -15.31 24.64 -1.77
CA THR A 622 -14.32 25.59 -1.22
C THR A 622 -14.28 25.52 0.31
N ASN A 623 -15.45 25.39 0.96
CA ASN A 623 -15.54 25.24 2.41
C ASN A 623 -14.88 23.92 2.91
N ILE A 624 -15.07 22.81 2.19
CA ILE A 624 -14.41 21.52 2.49
C ILE A 624 -12.88 21.69 2.48
N ILE A 625 -12.34 22.31 1.42
CA ILE A 625 -10.89 22.49 1.21
C ILE A 625 -10.28 23.47 2.22
N ASN A 626 -10.87 24.65 2.41
CA ASN A 626 -10.23 25.70 3.21
C ASN A 626 -11.21 26.66 3.90
N GLY A 627 -12.34 26.13 4.35
CA GLY A 627 -13.44 26.92 4.91
C GLY A 627 -13.08 27.74 6.15
N ALA A 628 -12.12 27.28 6.95
CA ALA A 628 -11.65 28.00 8.12
C ALA A 628 -11.01 29.36 7.77
N ILE A 629 -10.46 29.49 6.55
CA ILE A 629 -9.71 30.66 6.12
C ILE A 629 -10.44 31.43 5.01
N GLU A 630 -11.21 30.76 4.15
CA GLU A 630 -11.84 31.35 2.97
C GLU A 630 -13.34 31.65 3.13
N CYS A 631 -13.99 31.11 4.15
CA CYS A 631 -15.45 31.18 4.33
C CYS A 631 -15.87 31.88 5.64
N SER A 632 -17.17 31.96 5.91
CA SER A 632 -17.77 32.49 7.16
C SER A 632 -17.53 33.98 7.48
N SER A 633 -16.94 34.77 6.58
CA SER A 633 -16.64 36.19 6.85
C SER A 633 -17.80 37.17 6.53
N GLY A 634 -18.86 36.68 5.87
CA GLY A 634 -19.98 37.49 5.37
C GLY A 634 -19.66 38.30 4.11
N THR A 635 -18.42 38.24 3.60
CA THR A 635 -17.98 38.75 2.29
C THR A 635 -17.13 37.67 1.62
N GLU A 636 -17.16 37.59 0.29
CA GLU A 636 -16.37 36.56 -0.40
C GLU A 636 -14.87 36.87 -0.25
N ASP A 637 -14.10 35.90 0.22
CA ASP A 637 -12.64 35.99 0.25
C ASP A 637 -12.10 36.03 -1.19
N TYR A 638 -11.01 36.76 -1.40
CA TYR A 638 -10.44 36.90 -2.74
C TYR A 638 -9.96 35.56 -3.34
N ARG A 639 -9.54 34.59 -2.52
CA ARG A 639 -9.16 33.24 -2.96
C ARG A 639 -10.38 32.44 -3.40
N SER A 640 -11.46 32.51 -2.64
CA SER A 640 -12.75 31.92 -3.03
C SER A 640 -13.27 32.55 -4.32
N GLN A 641 -13.15 33.87 -4.48
CA GLN A 641 -13.50 34.57 -5.73
C GLN A 641 -12.71 34.03 -6.93
N TYR A 642 -11.41 33.76 -6.80
CA TYR A 642 -10.63 33.15 -7.87
C TYR A 642 -11.11 31.72 -8.20
N ARG A 643 -11.40 30.90 -7.19
CA ARG A 643 -11.98 29.56 -7.40
C ARG A 643 -13.29 29.63 -8.20
N ILE A 644 -14.17 30.58 -7.88
CA ILE A 644 -15.44 30.79 -8.59
C ILE A 644 -15.18 31.12 -10.07
N GLU A 645 -14.26 32.04 -10.35
CA GLU A 645 -13.90 32.44 -11.72
C GLU A 645 -13.29 31.28 -12.52
N TYR A 646 -12.45 30.49 -11.88
CA TYR A 646 -11.85 29.29 -12.48
C TYR A 646 -12.92 28.22 -12.75
N TYR A 647 -13.83 27.98 -11.80
CA TYR A 647 -14.93 27.02 -11.98
C TYR A 647 -15.88 27.42 -13.09
N GLN A 648 -16.24 28.70 -13.21
CA GLN A 648 -17.06 29.17 -14.33
C GLN A 648 -16.39 28.89 -15.68
N SER A 649 -15.07 29.07 -15.76
CA SER A 649 -14.30 28.85 -16.99
C SER A 649 -14.14 27.36 -17.32
N THR A 650 -13.86 26.52 -16.32
CA THR A 650 -13.74 25.07 -16.52
C THR A 650 -15.11 24.43 -16.77
N ALA A 651 -16.17 24.89 -16.11
CA ALA A 651 -17.53 24.45 -16.38
C ALA A 651 -17.95 24.77 -17.82
N GLU A 652 -17.67 25.98 -18.31
CA GLU A 652 -17.91 26.34 -19.72
C GLU A 652 -17.14 25.41 -20.67
N TYR A 653 -15.88 25.12 -20.38
CA TYR A 653 -15.05 24.22 -21.19
C TYR A 653 -15.60 22.79 -21.25
N PHE A 654 -16.00 22.23 -20.11
CA PHE A 654 -16.54 20.87 -20.03
C PHE A 654 -18.02 20.75 -20.43
N GLY A 655 -18.69 21.87 -20.70
CA GLY A 655 -20.12 21.91 -21.02
C GLY A 655 -21.01 21.60 -19.81
N VAL A 656 -20.55 21.94 -18.60
CA VAL A 656 -21.31 21.78 -17.36
C VAL A 656 -22.26 22.97 -17.22
N GLU A 657 -23.56 22.68 -17.13
CA GLU A 657 -24.56 23.70 -16.80
C GLU A 657 -24.40 24.11 -15.33
N ILE A 658 -24.26 25.41 -15.08
CA ILE A 658 -24.33 25.99 -13.74
C ILE A 658 -25.77 26.52 -13.55
N PRO A 659 -26.61 25.85 -12.74
CA PRO A 659 -27.94 26.33 -12.42
C PRO A 659 -27.92 27.74 -11.83
N ALA A 660 -28.94 28.53 -12.12
CA ALA A 660 -29.02 29.91 -11.64
C ALA A 660 -29.12 30.02 -10.11
N ASP A 661 -29.47 28.93 -9.44
CA ASP A 661 -29.60 28.78 -8.00
C ASP A 661 -28.45 27.98 -7.36
N GLU A 662 -27.41 27.60 -8.12
CA GLU A 662 -26.20 27.01 -7.54
C GLU A 662 -25.44 28.07 -6.74
N GLU A 663 -25.19 27.80 -5.46
CA GLU A 663 -24.38 28.67 -4.61
C GLU A 663 -22.90 28.47 -4.93
N LEU A 664 -22.29 29.46 -5.59
CA LEU A 664 -20.89 29.40 -6.02
C LEU A 664 -19.91 29.85 -4.94
N GLY A 665 -20.32 30.79 -4.07
CA GLY A 665 -19.46 31.35 -3.03
C GLY A 665 -19.65 30.68 -1.67
N CYS A 666 -18.77 30.98 -0.73
CA CYS A 666 -18.85 30.45 0.63
C CYS A 666 -18.83 31.53 1.72
N ALA A 667 -18.94 32.82 1.34
CA ALA A 667 -18.91 33.95 2.27
C ALA A 667 -19.79 33.80 3.51
N ASN A 668 -21.00 33.24 3.33
CA ASN A 668 -22.00 33.10 4.40
C ASN A 668 -22.09 31.69 4.98
N MET A 669 -21.32 30.73 4.46
CA MET A 669 -21.31 29.36 4.96
C MET A 669 -20.53 29.31 6.28
N GLY A 670 -21.14 28.72 7.31
CA GLY A 670 -20.46 28.37 8.56
C GLY A 670 -19.53 27.16 8.39
N GLN A 671 -18.84 26.79 9.46
CA GLN A 671 -18.07 25.55 9.50
C GLN A 671 -19.01 24.35 9.62
N PHE A 672 -18.62 23.20 9.07
CA PHE A 672 -19.30 21.92 9.30
C PHE A 672 -19.39 21.60 10.80
N GLN A 673 -20.49 20.99 11.23
CA GLN A 673 -20.78 20.73 12.64
C GLN A 673 -21.15 19.26 12.85
N THR A 674 -20.87 18.73 14.05
CA THR A 674 -21.41 17.45 14.50
C THR A 674 -22.93 17.42 14.37
N GLY A 675 -23.47 16.30 13.89
CA GLY A 675 -24.90 16.15 13.61
C GLY A 675 -25.36 16.73 12.25
N GLY A 676 -24.44 17.30 11.46
CA GLY A 676 -24.65 17.54 10.03
C GLY A 676 -24.78 16.22 9.25
N ALA A 677 -25.29 16.27 8.02
CA ALA A 677 -25.52 15.08 7.19
C ALA A 677 -24.24 14.33 6.85
N ALA A 678 -23.08 15.00 6.93
CA ALA A 678 -21.76 14.44 6.69
C ALA A 678 -20.98 14.10 7.98
N SER A 679 -21.65 14.12 9.14
CA SER A 679 -21.11 13.66 10.42
C SER A 679 -21.16 12.12 10.48
N LEU A 680 -20.50 11.47 9.52
CA LEU A 680 -20.56 10.03 9.28
C LEU A 680 -19.82 9.27 10.39
N ASP A 681 -20.41 8.18 10.89
CA ASP A 681 -19.78 7.31 11.87
C ASP A 681 -18.85 6.31 11.15
N ILE A 682 -17.61 6.72 10.86
CA ILE A 682 -16.64 5.98 10.01
C ILE A 682 -15.30 5.70 10.71
N TYR A 683 -15.23 5.93 12.02
CA TYR A 683 -14.06 5.62 12.85
C TYR A 683 -14.44 4.68 13.97
N TRP A 684 -13.48 3.90 14.47
CA TRP A 684 -13.67 3.03 15.62
C TRP A 684 -13.19 3.71 16.90
N ASP A 685 -13.96 3.55 17.97
CA ASP A 685 -13.55 3.91 19.32
C ASP A 685 -14.08 2.87 20.33
N LYS A 686 -13.51 2.89 21.54
CA LYS A 686 -13.86 1.98 22.64
C LYS A 686 -15.37 1.96 22.89
N ASP A 687 -15.96 0.77 22.89
CA ASP A 687 -17.31 0.60 23.42
C ASP A 687 -17.24 0.53 24.95
N TRP A 688 -17.81 1.54 25.62
CA TRP A 688 -17.92 1.59 27.08
C TRP A 688 -19.03 0.69 27.65
N GLY A 689 -19.56 -0.21 26.82
CA GLY A 689 -20.50 -1.25 27.19
C GLY A 689 -19.99 -2.18 28.29
N TRP A 690 -20.95 -2.91 28.87
CA TRP A 690 -20.70 -3.86 29.95
C TRP A 690 -21.01 -5.28 29.47
N SER A 691 -20.10 -6.22 29.71
CA SER A 691 -20.33 -7.64 29.46
C SER A 691 -20.08 -8.45 30.74
N ALA A 692 -20.91 -9.47 30.98
CA ALA A 692 -20.73 -10.39 32.11
C ALA A 692 -19.68 -11.47 31.83
N ASP A 693 -19.36 -11.66 30.55
CA ASP A 693 -18.66 -12.82 30.02
C ASP A 693 -17.15 -12.53 29.78
N THR A 694 -16.75 -11.28 29.99
CA THR A 694 -15.38 -10.76 29.77
C THR A 694 -14.72 -10.35 31.10
N PRO A 695 -13.37 -10.23 31.14
CA PRO A 695 -12.66 -9.75 32.31
C PRO A 695 -13.05 -8.32 32.67
N ASN A 696 -13.01 -7.99 33.97
CA ASN A 696 -13.34 -6.66 34.50
C ASN A 696 -14.72 -6.10 34.10
N ASN A 697 -15.56 -6.92 33.47
CA ASN A 697 -16.87 -6.61 32.96
C ASN A 697 -16.92 -5.51 31.86
N GLU A 698 -15.84 -5.38 31.08
CA GLU A 698 -15.78 -4.46 29.93
C GLU A 698 -16.32 -5.13 28.65
N SER A 699 -16.59 -4.38 27.59
CA SER A 699 -17.16 -4.94 26.35
C SER A 699 -16.18 -5.81 25.57
N TYR A 700 -14.88 -5.47 25.57
CA TYR A 700 -13.86 -5.98 24.63
C TYR A 700 -14.31 -5.80 23.17
N ALA A 701 -14.92 -4.67 22.88
CA ALA A 701 -15.45 -4.31 21.58
C ALA A 701 -15.23 -2.82 21.29
N CYS A 702 -15.17 -2.47 20.01
CA CYS A 702 -15.25 -1.10 19.54
C CYS A 702 -16.61 -0.80 18.89
N GLN A 703 -16.93 0.48 18.73
CA GLN A 703 -18.14 1.00 18.10
C GLN A 703 -17.80 2.12 17.11
N LEU A 704 -18.71 2.36 16.15
CA LEU A 704 -18.55 3.44 15.18
C LEU A 704 -18.76 4.82 15.84
N VAL A 705 -17.92 5.79 15.48
CA VAL A 705 -17.98 7.19 15.92
C VAL A 705 -17.72 8.16 14.75
N ASN A 706 -18.18 9.41 14.89
CA ASN A 706 -18.07 10.46 13.85
C ASN A 706 -16.95 11.48 14.06
N TYR A 707 -16.01 11.20 14.95
CA TYR A 707 -14.78 11.97 15.10
C TYR A 707 -13.58 11.10 14.74
N GLN A 708 -12.53 11.74 14.24
CA GLN A 708 -11.33 11.02 13.83
C GLN A 708 -10.66 10.34 15.03
N THR A 709 -10.26 9.09 14.85
CA THR A 709 -9.43 8.31 15.76
C THR A 709 -8.30 7.66 14.97
N ALA A 710 -7.42 6.90 15.64
CA ALA A 710 -6.38 6.12 14.99
C ALA A 710 -6.92 4.98 14.11
N TYR A 711 -8.21 4.63 14.26
CA TYR A 711 -8.81 3.44 13.70
C TYR A 711 -9.98 3.85 12.78
N SER A 712 -9.85 3.61 11.48
CA SER A 712 -10.91 3.92 10.52
C SER A 712 -11.71 2.68 10.18
N ALA A 713 -13.04 2.80 10.17
CA ALA A 713 -13.90 1.74 9.64
C ALA A 713 -13.81 1.59 8.11
N LEU A 714 -13.03 2.46 7.44
CA LEU A 714 -12.72 2.35 6.02
C LEU A 714 -11.54 1.40 5.75
N ASN A 715 -10.77 1.05 6.78
CA ASN A 715 -9.65 0.12 6.69
C ASN A 715 -10.06 -1.22 7.32
N GLU A 716 -9.75 -2.31 6.63
CA GLU A 716 -9.92 -3.66 7.18
C GLU A 716 -8.94 -3.90 8.33
N GLY A 717 -9.37 -4.59 9.39
CA GLY A 717 -8.54 -4.92 10.55
C GLY A 717 -8.38 -3.79 11.58
N ASP A 718 -8.76 -2.55 11.26
CA ASP A 718 -8.71 -1.43 12.22
C ASP A 718 -9.66 -1.63 13.42
N TYR A 719 -10.71 -2.46 13.27
CA TYR A 719 -11.54 -2.87 14.40
C TYR A 719 -10.73 -3.68 15.43
N ALA A 720 -9.97 -4.68 14.98
CA ALA A 720 -9.13 -5.50 15.83
C ALA A 720 -8.04 -4.66 16.51
N LYS A 721 -7.39 -3.76 15.75
CA LYS A 721 -6.42 -2.78 16.28
C LYS A 721 -7.06 -1.86 17.33
N CYS A 722 -8.31 -1.44 17.11
CA CYS A 722 -9.06 -0.66 18.09
C CYS A 722 -9.29 -1.43 19.39
N VAL A 723 -9.68 -2.72 19.30
CA VAL A 723 -9.90 -3.55 20.49
C VAL A 723 -8.58 -3.79 21.24
N GLU A 724 -7.53 -4.22 20.54
CA GLU A 724 -6.21 -4.44 21.15
C GLU A 724 -5.67 -3.16 21.81
N GLY A 725 -5.77 -2.01 21.14
CA GLY A 725 -5.29 -0.73 21.69
C GLY A 725 -6.08 -0.20 22.89
N ASN A 726 -7.28 -0.71 23.16
CA ASN A 726 -8.18 -0.19 24.22
C ASN A 726 -8.44 -1.17 25.38
N PHE A 727 -8.04 -2.43 25.25
CA PHE A 727 -8.32 -3.49 26.22
C PHE A 727 -7.08 -4.33 26.50
N ASP A 728 -6.93 -4.77 27.76
CA ASP A 728 -5.85 -5.65 28.20
C ASP A 728 -6.12 -7.09 27.75
N MET A 729 -5.70 -7.42 26.52
CA MET A 729 -6.02 -8.68 25.84
C MET A 729 -4.94 -9.10 24.84
N THR A 730 -5.06 -10.32 24.34
CA THR A 730 -4.22 -10.86 23.26
C THR A 730 -5.10 -11.42 22.15
N ILE A 731 -4.74 -11.16 20.90
CA ILE A 731 -5.42 -11.73 19.75
C ILE A 731 -4.73 -13.04 19.37
N ASP A 732 -5.50 -14.13 19.24
CA ASP A 732 -5.05 -15.37 18.62
C ASP A 732 -5.27 -15.27 17.12
N TYR A 733 -4.18 -14.96 16.39
CA TYR A 733 -4.19 -14.83 14.93
C TYR A 733 -4.18 -16.18 14.20
N GLN A 734 -4.24 -17.31 14.93
CA GLN A 734 -4.08 -18.67 14.38
C GLN A 734 -5.35 -19.55 14.53
N ASP A 735 -6.45 -19.01 15.08
CA ASP A 735 -7.76 -19.70 15.25
C ASP A 735 -8.61 -19.79 13.97
#